data_AF-A0A5P8E416-F1
#
_entry.id   AF-A0A5P8E416-F1
#
_cell.length_a   1.000
_cell.length_b   1.000
_cell.length_c   1.000
_cell.angle_alpha   90.00
_cell.angle_beta   90.00
_cell.angle_gamma   90.00
#
_symmetry.space_group_name_H-M   'P 1'
#
loop_
_entity.id
_entity.type
_entity.pdbx_description
1 polymer ?
#
loop_
_entity_poly.entity_id
_entity_poly.type
_entity_poly.pdbx_seq_one_letter_code
_entity_poly.pdbx_strand_id
1 'polypeptide(L)'
;MSINDIIRQTEGSSIKVYALSTENTTFEGAETIRLHHSTRIGHSNFLQSIASKADTTYCAIFTRPTSIRLCYRCIERMERVADDTGALMVYSDHYSTSDGVRTNSPKIDYQEGSLRDDFDFGGLWLIRTDALKRFVASPQSNNLKFGALYALRLALSREGSIYHLREFLYEEVELDTRKSGEKQFDYVNPAQREVQIEMERICTEHLRLVGALIEPDEVSDVPKETTSFPVEASVIIPVRNRVRTIKDAIESALSQSTDFPFNVIIVDNHSTDGTGDIVKSISEEDTRIILIQPERTDLGIGGCWDLAIRNEHCGRYAVQLDSDDLYSSPNTLTRIVEAFRNENAAMVIGSYRMVNFSLETLPPGLIDHKEWTDTNGKNNALRINGLGAPRAFRTELLRKIGFPNTSYGEDYALGLTLSRCFRIARIYDELYLCRRWEGNSDASLSIESVNKNNAYKDSLRTIELRARRAMIENWNKPVSQSDVDRFFSEQLSIWKEVEKRFEELNTNIKVRSFEWNDISLQVQYNPCRISSTTAKVSKTEIKKRPCFLCETNRPEEQISWEVERHLQVLVNPYPILPRHLSIPTRRHKPQLVNTLLDDMLRLVSSLPDDVVFYNGARCGASAPDHAHLQAGSKDIIPLQRDWKNYENQLERIYPSTEQEQSDLEDIGYVNKLCGVYLLRHYACPAFVVLTDSSGDKTHLIRKVIEALPAEKGQTEPDINLLAWRQTSSRPEKEHIVCVVFPRRKHRPECYFAKGKDQLLISPGAVDMGGLIITPREEDYNRITARGVVNILREVTLSEQEIGQIVRKMSSTKKDRRNSSSTMSTQLKKEPNVTVGIMNGTEIHFELNGPYSAKGETLTGSQVVTYKDGAIQWKNNYYSELTFSPIEESSTFTLDDVTIGVNFHWERNERQTFCGTLRVIVDEEKLVVINEVPVETYLTSVISSEMSGTSSAELLRAHAVVSRSWLLRQMQRRMNAQDGSFFSFTRKDDEFIRWYDRQDHTLFDVCADDHCQRYQGITRASSPAVLEAIEVTRGKVLAYDDEICDARFSKCCGGISERYDTCWEDRDVPYLQAIRDNANDEPLPDLTDETQAEAWIRQSPDSFCKTSDMKLLTQVLNDYDQETPDFYRWKVTYTQQELSDLIRSKREEDFGDIIDLQPVQRGPSGRLLKLRIVGSKCSLVIGKELEIRRALSPSHLYSSAFVVDKGDVVNGIPQSFTLTGAGWGHGAGMCQIGAAVMSDKGYDYEHILHHYYKNASIKQIYK
;
A
#
# COMPACT_ATOMS: atom_id res chain seq x y z
N MET A 1 -15.83 -44.01 13.22
CA MET A 1 -17.19 -44.52 13.56
C MET A 1 -18.22 -43.75 12.75
N SER A 2 -19.42 -44.29 12.57
CA SER A 2 -20.52 -43.56 11.92
C SER A 2 -21.09 -42.51 12.89
N ILE A 3 -21.68 -41.42 12.39
CA ILE A 3 -22.44 -40.45 13.22
C ILE A 3 -23.44 -41.14 14.17
N ASN A 4 -23.99 -42.28 13.75
CA ASN A 4 -24.92 -43.09 14.54
C ASN A 4 -24.32 -43.62 15.84
N ASP A 5 -23.00 -43.82 15.90
CA ASP A 5 -22.35 -44.30 17.13
C ASP A 5 -22.14 -43.16 18.14
N ILE A 6 -21.97 -41.92 17.68
CA ILE A 6 -21.99 -40.72 18.56
C ILE A 6 -23.39 -40.56 19.14
N ILE A 7 -24.41 -40.67 18.28
CA ILE A 7 -25.82 -40.57 18.66
C ILE A 7 -26.17 -41.63 19.72
N ARG A 8 -25.76 -42.89 19.53
CA ARG A 8 -25.94 -43.98 20.51
C ARG A 8 -25.21 -43.74 21.83
N GLN A 9 -24.04 -43.08 21.79
CA GLN A 9 -23.30 -42.73 23.01
C GLN A 9 -23.90 -41.53 23.75
N THR A 10 -24.71 -40.70 23.08
CA THR A 10 -25.43 -39.57 23.67
C THR A 10 -26.91 -39.86 23.93
N GLU A 11 -27.42 -41.05 23.58
CA GLU A 11 -28.78 -41.51 23.86
C GLU A 11 -29.08 -41.48 25.38
N GLY A 12 -30.05 -40.65 25.79
CA GLY A 12 -30.44 -40.46 27.20
C GLY A 12 -29.69 -39.32 27.93
N SER A 13 -28.78 -38.61 27.27
CA SER A 13 -28.12 -37.40 27.78
C SER A 13 -28.86 -36.11 27.36
N SER A 14 -28.53 -34.97 27.96
CA SER A 14 -29.04 -33.65 27.55
C SER A 14 -28.35 -33.07 26.30
N ILE A 15 -27.54 -33.87 25.59
CA ILE A 15 -26.71 -33.43 24.47
C ILE A 15 -27.51 -33.50 23.17
N LYS A 16 -27.62 -32.37 22.46
CA LYS A 16 -28.19 -32.30 21.11
C LYS A 16 -27.09 -32.46 20.06
N VAL A 17 -27.29 -33.36 19.11
CA VAL A 17 -26.33 -33.62 18.02
C VAL A 17 -26.84 -32.96 16.74
N TYR A 18 -25.99 -32.12 16.14
CA TYR A 18 -26.25 -31.48 14.85
C TYR A 18 -25.27 -32.00 13.80
N ALA A 19 -25.78 -32.41 12.65
CA ALA A 19 -24.96 -32.81 11.51
C ALA A 19 -24.87 -31.66 10.50
N LEU A 20 -23.67 -31.12 10.27
CA LEU A 20 -23.47 -30.09 9.26
C LEU A 20 -23.18 -30.77 7.92
N SER A 21 -24.04 -30.54 6.92
CA SER A 21 -23.93 -31.19 5.61
C SER A 21 -24.19 -30.20 4.48
N THR A 22 -23.38 -30.25 3.43
CA THR A 22 -23.66 -29.62 2.14
C THR A 22 -24.58 -30.49 1.27
N GLU A 23 -24.69 -31.77 1.58
CA GLU A 23 -25.54 -32.74 0.87
C GLU A 23 -26.87 -32.98 1.62
N ASN A 24 -27.86 -33.50 0.90
CA ASN A 24 -29.17 -33.89 1.46
C ASN A 24 -29.09 -35.22 2.22
N THR A 25 -28.22 -35.27 3.23
CA THR A 25 -27.99 -36.45 4.06
C THR A 25 -28.66 -36.25 5.42
N THR A 26 -29.60 -37.13 5.75
CA THR A 26 -30.29 -37.14 7.04
C THR A 26 -29.71 -38.24 7.93
N PHE A 27 -29.39 -37.89 9.17
CA PHE A 27 -28.88 -38.84 10.15
C PHE A 27 -29.96 -39.11 11.21
N GLU A 28 -30.25 -40.38 11.45
CA GLU A 28 -31.28 -40.79 12.42
C GLU A 28 -30.81 -40.43 13.84
N GLY A 29 -31.50 -39.50 14.51
CA GLY A 29 -31.15 -39.01 15.85
C GLY A 29 -30.28 -37.74 15.92
N ALA A 30 -29.98 -37.09 14.79
CA ALA A 30 -29.34 -35.77 14.74
C ALA A 30 -30.08 -34.80 13.80
N GLU A 31 -30.15 -33.52 14.15
CA GLU A 31 -30.71 -32.48 13.28
C GLU A 31 -29.66 -32.08 12.23
N THR A 32 -29.96 -32.23 10.94
CA THR A 32 -29.06 -31.79 9.87
C THR A 32 -29.16 -30.27 9.66
N ILE A 33 -28.06 -29.55 9.87
CA ILE A 33 -27.91 -28.14 9.49
C ILE A 33 -27.36 -28.11 8.06
N ARG A 34 -28.18 -27.67 7.10
CA ARG A 34 -27.76 -27.52 5.71
C ARG A 34 -26.84 -26.32 5.56
N LEU A 35 -25.65 -26.57 5.03
CA LEU A 35 -24.71 -25.54 4.61
C LEU A 35 -24.80 -25.33 3.10
N HIS A 36 -24.56 -24.11 2.63
CA HIS A 36 -24.42 -23.85 1.19
C HIS A 36 -23.21 -24.62 0.64
N HIS A 37 -23.29 -25.16 -0.58
CA HIS A 37 -22.23 -26.00 -1.17
C HIS A 37 -20.84 -25.33 -1.23
N SER A 38 -20.78 -23.99 -1.30
CA SER A 38 -19.52 -23.23 -1.26
C SER A 38 -18.98 -22.97 0.16
N THR A 39 -19.72 -23.31 1.22
CA THR A 39 -19.33 -23.07 2.61
C THR A 39 -18.24 -24.06 3.02
N ARG A 40 -17.08 -23.54 3.38
CA ARG A 40 -15.95 -24.32 3.93
C ARG A 40 -15.90 -24.15 5.45
N ILE A 41 -15.25 -25.08 6.16
CA ILE A 41 -15.06 -25.03 7.63
C ILE A 41 -14.40 -23.71 8.07
N GLY A 42 -13.53 -23.13 7.24
CA GLY A 42 -12.87 -21.85 7.48
C GLY A 42 -13.68 -20.60 7.14
N HIS A 43 -14.90 -20.74 6.61
CA HIS A 43 -15.72 -19.61 6.17
C HIS A 43 -16.59 -19.06 7.32
N SER A 44 -16.85 -17.75 7.33
CA SER A 44 -17.67 -17.08 8.37
C SER A 44 -19.04 -17.73 8.57
N ASN A 45 -19.73 -18.03 7.46
CA ASN A 45 -21.02 -18.72 7.44
C ASN A 45 -21.03 -20.07 8.19
N PHE A 46 -19.89 -20.77 8.30
CA PHE A 46 -19.80 -22.01 9.06
C PHE A 46 -20.08 -21.75 10.55
N LEU A 47 -19.37 -20.80 11.15
CA LEU A 47 -19.56 -20.42 12.55
C LEU A 47 -20.91 -19.75 12.80
N GLN A 48 -21.40 -18.94 11.86
CA GLN A 48 -22.73 -18.34 11.95
C GLN A 48 -23.84 -19.41 12.01
N SER A 49 -23.72 -20.45 11.20
CA SER A 49 -24.69 -21.55 11.17
C SER A 49 -24.72 -22.29 12.51
N ILE A 50 -23.55 -22.59 13.09
CA ILE A 50 -23.43 -23.20 14.42
C ILE A 50 -24.02 -22.28 15.50
N ALA A 51 -23.62 -21.00 15.52
CA ALA A 51 -24.07 -20.02 16.50
C ALA A 51 -25.59 -19.79 16.48
N SER A 52 -26.22 -19.87 15.30
CA SER A 52 -27.68 -19.71 15.15
C SER A 52 -28.48 -20.86 15.78
N LYS A 53 -27.88 -22.05 15.90
CA LYS A 53 -28.53 -23.27 16.40
C LYS A 53 -28.10 -23.65 17.80
N ALA A 54 -26.93 -23.23 18.24
CA ALA A 54 -26.42 -23.53 19.58
C ALA A 54 -27.31 -22.88 20.66
N ASP A 55 -28.01 -23.70 21.43
CA ASP A 55 -28.92 -23.29 22.51
C ASP A 55 -28.53 -23.85 23.89
N THR A 56 -27.46 -24.64 23.97
CA THR A 56 -26.84 -25.15 25.19
C THR A 56 -25.67 -24.27 25.66
N THR A 57 -25.22 -24.45 26.91
CA THR A 57 -24.08 -23.71 27.49
C THR A 57 -22.81 -23.88 26.67
N TYR A 58 -22.55 -25.11 26.20
CA TYR A 58 -21.38 -25.47 25.41
C TYR A 58 -21.78 -25.98 24.03
N CYS A 59 -20.91 -25.75 23.06
CA CYS A 59 -20.97 -26.27 21.71
C CYS A 59 -19.69 -27.06 21.41
N ALA A 60 -19.83 -28.34 21.04
CA ALA A 60 -18.73 -29.16 20.58
C ALA A 60 -18.63 -29.08 19.05
N ILE A 61 -17.47 -28.70 18.53
CA ILE A 61 -17.19 -28.58 17.09
C ILE A 61 -16.11 -29.58 16.74
N PHE A 62 -16.38 -30.45 15.77
CA PHE A 62 -15.37 -31.30 15.15
C PHE A 62 -14.87 -30.65 13.86
N THR A 63 -13.58 -30.33 13.80
CA THR A 63 -12.97 -29.46 12.77
C THR A 63 -12.31 -30.22 11.62
N ARG A 64 -12.28 -31.56 11.67
CA ARG A 64 -11.63 -32.43 10.67
C ARG A 64 -12.68 -33.17 9.82
N PRO A 65 -12.43 -33.42 8.53
CA PRO A 65 -13.31 -34.21 7.68
C PRO A 65 -13.08 -35.72 7.84
N THR A 66 -12.75 -36.18 9.05
CA THR A 66 -12.41 -37.57 9.36
C THR A 66 -13.45 -38.18 10.28
N SER A 67 -13.36 -39.48 10.57
CA SER A 67 -14.25 -40.09 11.56
C SER A 67 -13.68 -39.91 12.96
N ILE A 68 -14.53 -39.50 13.90
CA ILE A 68 -14.22 -39.43 15.33
C ILE A 68 -14.88 -40.59 16.08
N ARG A 69 -14.24 -41.05 17.15
CA ARG A 69 -14.81 -41.95 18.16
C ARG A 69 -14.54 -41.37 19.54
N LEU A 70 -15.60 -41.08 20.29
CA LEU A 70 -15.46 -40.59 21.67
C LEU A 70 -15.10 -41.74 22.61
N CYS A 71 -14.17 -41.49 23.54
CA CYS A 71 -13.86 -42.40 24.64
C CYS A 71 -14.87 -42.22 25.79
N TYR A 72 -14.76 -43.07 26.81
CA TYR A 72 -15.66 -43.07 27.97
C TYR A 72 -15.76 -41.67 28.60
N ARG A 73 -16.99 -41.14 28.65
CA ARG A 73 -17.34 -39.84 29.26
C ARG A 73 -16.60 -38.63 28.71
N CYS A 74 -16.18 -38.66 27.44
CA CYS A 74 -15.42 -37.58 26.79
C CYS A 74 -16.07 -36.19 26.97
N ILE A 75 -17.30 -35.99 26.47
CA ILE A 75 -17.97 -34.68 26.51
C ILE A 75 -18.25 -34.23 27.94
N GLU A 76 -18.81 -35.11 28.79
CA GLU A 76 -19.07 -34.80 30.22
C GLU A 76 -17.79 -34.37 30.96
N ARG A 77 -16.66 -35.00 30.64
CA ARG A 77 -15.36 -34.68 31.23
C ARG A 77 -14.89 -33.30 30.79
N MET A 78 -14.99 -33.00 29.49
CA MET A 78 -14.62 -31.68 28.95
C MET A 78 -15.53 -30.56 29.50
N GLU A 79 -16.84 -30.82 29.61
CA GLU A 79 -17.82 -29.87 30.19
C GLU A 79 -17.52 -29.57 31.65
N ARG A 80 -17.32 -30.60 32.48
CA ARG A 80 -16.97 -30.41 33.90
C ARG A 80 -15.70 -29.59 34.06
N VAL A 81 -14.69 -29.84 33.23
CA VAL A 81 -13.44 -29.06 33.26
C VAL A 81 -13.70 -27.62 32.82
N ALA A 82 -14.50 -27.40 31.77
CA ALA A 82 -14.85 -26.06 31.33
C ALA A 82 -15.57 -25.26 32.43
N ASP A 83 -16.48 -25.89 33.17
CA ASP A 83 -17.18 -25.31 34.33
C ASP A 83 -16.21 -25.02 35.48
N ASP A 84 -15.40 -26.00 35.88
CA ASP A 84 -14.48 -25.90 37.02
C ASP A 84 -13.38 -24.85 36.80
N THR A 85 -12.92 -24.67 35.55
CA THR A 85 -11.86 -23.70 35.21
C THR A 85 -12.41 -22.38 34.66
N GLY A 86 -13.69 -22.31 34.31
CA GLY A 86 -14.28 -21.17 33.60
C GLY A 86 -13.74 -20.97 32.18
N ALA A 87 -13.22 -22.02 31.54
CA ALA A 87 -12.57 -21.89 30.23
C ALA A 87 -13.58 -21.57 29.12
N LEU A 88 -13.20 -20.69 28.18
CA LEU A 88 -14.01 -20.38 27.01
C LEU A 88 -13.92 -21.47 25.95
N MET A 89 -12.82 -22.22 25.93
CA MET A 89 -12.62 -23.37 25.07
C MET A 89 -11.80 -24.44 25.79
N VAL A 90 -12.18 -25.71 25.61
CA VAL A 90 -11.46 -26.88 26.11
C VAL A 90 -11.13 -27.80 24.93
N TYR A 91 -9.91 -28.33 24.92
CA TYR A 91 -9.44 -29.35 23.98
C TYR A 91 -8.60 -30.39 24.72
N SER A 92 -8.35 -31.55 24.11
CA SER A 92 -7.69 -32.67 24.79
C SER A 92 -6.65 -33.39 23.93
N ASP A 93 -5.82 -34.20 24.60
CA ASP A 93 -5.07 -35.26 23.92
C ASP A 93 -6.04 -36.23 23.24
N HIS A 94 -5.56 -36.92 22.20
CA HIS A 94 -6.36 -37.92 21.49
C HIS A 94 -5.53 -39.06 20.94
N TYR A 95 -6.20 -40.11 20.51
CA TYR A 95 -5.56 -41.24 19.82
C TYR A 95 -5.67 -41.05 18.32
N SER A 96 -4.57 -41.21 17.60
CA SER A 96 -4.57 -41.21 16.14
C SER A 96 -4.46 -42.65 15.64
N THR A 97 -5.35 -43.04 14.74
CA THR A 97 -5.36 -44.38 14.13
C THR A 97 -5.04 -44.28 12.64
N SER A 98 -3.96 -44.94 12.24
CA SER A 98 -3.50 -45.06 10.85
C SER A 98 -3.16 -46.53 10.57
N ASP A 99 -3.63 -47.07 9.44
CA ASP A 99 -3.47 -48.48 9.06
C ASP A 99 -3.87 -49.51 10.15
N GLY A 100 -4.87 -49.15 10.97
CA GLY A 100 -5.35 -49.99 12.08
C GLY A 100 -4.45 -49.98 13.33
N VAL A 101 -3.35 -49.22 13.32
CA VAL A 101 -2.48 -49.02 14.48
C VAL A 101 -2.88 -47.73 15.20
N ARG A 102 -3.21 -47.87 16.49
CA ARG A 102 -3.55 -46.74 17.36
C ARG A 102 -2.29 -46.19 18.02
N THR A 103 -2.06 -44.90 17.91
CA THR A 103 -0.94 -44.16 18.49
C THR A 103 -1.43 -43.01 19.38
N ASN A 104 -0.61 -42.59 20.33
CA ASN A 104 -0.91 -41.44 21.18
C ASN A 104 -0.59 -40.15 20.42
N SER A 105 -1.51 -39.19 20.45
CA SER A 105 -1.36 -37.86 19.85
C SER A 105 -1.50 -36.80 20.95
N PRO A 106 -0.45 -36.61 21.79
CA PRO A 106 -0.48 -35.56 22.80
C PRO A 106 -0.52 -34.17 22.15
N LYS A 107 -1.07 -33.19 22.86
CA LYS A 107 -1.10 -31.77 22.48
C LYS A 107 -0.30 -30.93 23.46
N ILE A 108 -0.13 -29.65 23.13
CA ILE A 108 0.59 -28.68 23.97
C ILE A 108 -0.38 -27.66 24.53
N ASP A 109 -0.02 -27.07 25.68
CA ASP A 109 -0.80 -26.01 26.30
C ASP A 109 -0.81 -24.75 25.44
N TYR A 110 -1.95 -24.05 25.45
CA TYR A 110 -2.10 -22.76 24.78
C TYR A 110 -1.39 -21.66 25.58
N GLN A 111 -0.59 -20.85 24.90
CA GLN A 111 0.14 -19.71 25.46
C GLN A 111 -0.28 -18.43 24.75
N GLU A 112 0.00 -17.26 25.34
CA GLU A 112 -0.28 -15.96 24.72
C GLU A 112 0.38 -15.84 23.33
N GLY A 113 1.58 -16.38 23.18
CA GLY A 113 2.34 -16.46 21.94
C GLY A 113 1.95 -17.61 21.01
N SER A 114 0.93 -18.41 21.31
CA SER A 114 0.39 -19.46 20.42
C SER A 114 -0.41 -18.83 19.27
N LEU A 115 0.26 -17.99 18.49
CA LEU A 115 -0.31 -17.18 17.41
C LEU A 115 -0.35 -17.91 16.08
N ARG A 116 0.52 -18.88 15.85
CA ARG A 116 0.62 -19.62 14.59
C ARG A 116 -0.71 -20.23 14.12
N ASP A 117 -1.04 -20.04 12.86
CA ASP A 117 -2.29 -20.53 12.26
C ASP A 117 -2.34 -22.07 12.15
N ASP A 118 -1.22 -22.75 12.34
CA ASP A 118 -1.08 -24.21 12.40
C ASP A 118 -1.06 -24.78 13.83
N PHE A 119 -1.53 -24.03 14.86
CA PHE A 119 -1.64 -24.57 16.22
C PHE A 119 -2.62 -25.76 16.26
N ASP A 120 -2.13 -26.93 16.68
CA ASP A 120 -2.94 -28.14 16.73
C ASP A 120 -3.66 -28.31 18.07
N PHE A 121 -4.97 -28.07 18.05
CA PHE A 121 -5.89 -28.31 19.17
C PHE A 121 -6.48 -29.74 19.15
N GLY A 122 -6.12 -30.57 18.16
CA GLY A 122 -6.93 -31.74 17.80
C GLY A 122 -8.21 -31.35 17.06
N GLY A 123 -8.95 -32.33 16.57
CA GLY A 123 -10.19 -32.13 15.83
C GLY A 123 -11.38 -31.72 16.68
N LEU A 124 -11.46 -32.07 17.98
CA LEU A 124 -12.63 -31.80 18.82
C LEU A 124 -12.44 -30.59 19.74
N TRP A 125 -13.23 -29.53 19.53
CA TRP A 125 -13.20 -28.30 20.33
C TRP A 125 -14.51 -28.18 21.12
N LEU A 126 -14.44 -28.04 22.45
CA LEU A 126 -15.61 -27.67 23.27
C LEU A 126 -15.55 -26.18 23.56
N ILE A 127 -16.52 -25.41 23.10
CA ILE A 127 -16.52 -23.93 23.17
C ILE A 127 -17.74 -23.45 23.93
N ARG A 128 -17.57 -22.41 24.76
CA ARG A 128 -18.70 -21.72 25.37
C ARG A 128 -19.56 -21.01 24.33
N THR A 129 -20.85 -21.35 24.29
CA THR A 129 -21.78 -20.87 23.27
C THR A 129 -21.93 -19.35 23.30
N ASP A 130 -21.91 -18.73 24.49
CA ASP A 130 -22.01 -17.28 24.61
C ASP A 130 -20.79 -16.56 24.01
N ALA A 131 -19.58 -17.11 24.18
CA ALA A 131 -18.37 -16.56 23.58
C ALA A 131 -18.37 -16.71 22.05
N LEU A 132 -18.80 -17.88 21.53
CA LEU A 132 -19.00 -18.08 20.09
C LEU A 132 -19.96 -17.06 19.49
N LYS A 133 -21.12 -16.84 20.14
CA LYS A 133 -22.13 -15.87 19.67
C LYS A 133 -21.61 -14.43 19.71
N ARG A 134 -20.86 -14.03 20.73
CA ARG A 134 -20.21 -12.71 20.78
C ARG A 134 -19.23 -12.52 19.63
N PHE A 135 -18.39 -13.52 19.34
CA PHE A 135 -17.48 -13.46 18.20
C PHE A 135 -18.24 -13.32 16.87
N VAL A 136 -19.27 -14.12 16.64
CA VAL A 136 -20.08 -14.07 15.41
C VAL A 136 -20.82 -12.73 15.25
N ALA A 137 -21.15 -12.05 16.34
CA ALA A 137 -21.74 -10.70 16.30
C ALA A 137 -20.69 -9.59 16.08
N SER A 138 -19.40 -9.91 16.17
CA SER A 138 -18.32 -8.94 16.11
C SER A 138 -17.87 -8.67 14.65
N PRO A 139 -17.39 -7.44 14.34
CA PRO A 139 -16.86 -7.12 13.01
C PRO A 139 -15.73 -8.04 12.54
N GLN A 140 -14.97 -8.62 13.48
CA GLN A 140 -13.85 -9.53 13.20
C GLN A 140 -14.29 -10.86 12.56
N SER A 141 -15.57 -11.20 12.62
CA SER A 141 -16.12 -12.42 12.03
C SER A 141 -16.70 -12.22 10.62
N ASN A 142 -16.73 -10.99 10.11
CA ASN A 142 -17.37 -10.68 8.84
C ASN A 142 -16.45 -10.98 7.64
N ASN A 143 -17.01 -11.52 6.56
CA ASN A 143 -16.36 -11.69 5.26
C ASN A 143 -15.03 -12.48 5.26
N LEU A 144 -14.82 -13.36 6.24
CA LEU A 144 -13.70 -14.32 6.24
C LEU A 144 -14.06 -15.54 5.38
N LYS A 145 -13.19 -15.86 4.42
CA LYS A 145 -13.37 -16.99 3.49
C LYS A 145 -12.70 -18.28 3.98
N PHE A 146 -11.58 -18.15 4.70
CA PHE A 146 -10.67 -19.23 5.07
C PHE A 146 -10.31 -19.26 6.56
N GLY A 147 -10.23 -18.11 7.23
CA GLY A 147 -9.65 -17.97 8.57
C GLY A 147 -10.64 -17.86 9.74
N ALA A 148 -11.91 -18.22 9.57
CA ALA A 148 -12.93 -18.00 10.61
C ALA A 148 -12.63 -18.71 11.94
N LEU A 149 -12.14 -19.97 11.91
CA LEU A 149 -11.73 -20.69 13.13
C LEU A 149 -10.49 -20.08 13.78
N TYR A 150 -9.55 -19.60 12.97
CA TYR A 150 -8.33 -18.93 13.45
C TYR A 150 -8.67 -17.59 14.14
N ALA A 151 -9.55 -16.80 13.52
CA ALA A 151 -10.05 -15.56 14.10
C ALA A 151 -10.85 -15.81 15.39
N LEU A 152 -11.70 -16.86 15.42
CA LEU A 152 -12.45 -17.25 16.61
C LEU A 152 -11.50 -17.57 17.77
N ARG A 153 -10.53 -18.48 17.59
CA ARG A 153 -9.66 -18.89 18.70
C ARG A 153 -8.78 -17.73 19.21
N LEU A 154 -8.36 -16.81 18.32
CA LEU A 154 -7.69 -15.58 18.73
C LEU A 154 -8.61 -14.62 19.49
N ALA A 155 -9.90 -14.59 19.18
CA ALA A 155 -10.89 -13.81 19.92
C ALA A 155 -11.11 -14.37 21.33
N LEU A 156 -11.27 -15.69 21.43
CA LEU A 156 -11.42 -16.38 22.71
C LEU A 156 -10.21 -16.15 23.63
N SER A 157 -8.98 -16.17 23.09
CA SER A 157 -7.76 -15.94 23.89
C SER A 157 -7.64 -14.52 24.45
N ARG A 158 -8.36 -13.53 23.90
CA ARG A 158 -8.42 -12.16 24.45
C ARG A 158 -9.45 -12.04 25.57
N GLU A 159 -10.53 -12.81 25.50
CA GLU A 159 -11.65 -12.75 26.44
C GLU A 159 -11.46 -13.65 27.66
N GLY A 160 -10.76 -14.78 27.53
CA GLY A 160 -10.61 -15.75 28.60
C GLY A 160 -9.65 -16.89 28.28
N SER A 161 -9.65 -17.93 29.12
CA SER A 161 -8.70 -19.04 29.00
C SER A 161 -9.15 -20.10 27.99
N ILE A 162 -8.20 -20.57 27.20
CA ILE A 162 -8.30 -21.81 26.41
C ILE A 162 -7.55 -22.89 27.19
N TYR A 163 -8.23 -23.97 27.54
CA TYR A 163 -7.72 -24.97 28.47
C TYR A 163 -7.42 -26.31 27.79
N HIS A 164 -6.22 -26.82 28.04
CA HIS A 164 -5.76 -28.11 27.56
C HIS A 164 -5.98 -29.19 28.62
N LEU A 165 -6.79 -30.19 28.28
CA LEU A 165 -7.02 -31.37 29.10
C LEU A 165 -6.10 -32.52 28.65
N ARG A 166 -5.08 -32.80 29.47
CA ARG A 166 -4.04 -33.83 29.22
C ARG A 166 -4.55 -35.26 29.44
N GLU A 167 -5.68 -35.57 28.83
CA GLU A 167 -6.37 -36.86 28.89
C GLU A 167 -6.73 -37.27 27.47
N PHE A 168 -6.51 -38.53 27.12
CA PHE A 168 -6.84 -39.03 25.79
C PHE A 168 -8.33 -39.36 25.69
N LEU A 169 -9.13 -38.41 25.21
CA LEU A 169 -10.60 -38.50 25.32
C LEU A 169 -11.33 -38.93 24.05
N TYR A 170 -10.66 -39.00 22.91
CA TYR A 170 -11.28 -39.47 21.67
C TYR A 170 -10.23 -40.04 20.71
N GLU A 171 -10.69 -40.69 19.65
CA GLU A 171 -9.88 -41.31 18.61
C GLU A 171 -10.25 -40.70 17.24
N GLU A 172 -9.23 -40.34 16.46
CA GLU A 172 -9.34 -39.81 15.10
C GLU A 172 -8.66 -40.74 14.10
N VAL A 173 -9.25 -40.91 12.91
CA VAL A 173 -8.62 -41.62 11.80
C VAL A 173 -7.78 -40.63 10.98
N GLU A 174 -6.48 -40.89 10.84
CA GLU A 174 -5.59 -40.03 10.05
C GLU A 174 -5.65 -40.44 8.57
N LEU A 175 -6.18 -39.54 7.73
CA LEU A 175 -6.29 -39.74 6.28
C LEU A 175 -5.09 -39.15 5.50
N ASP A 176 -4.28 -38.30 6.14
CA ASP A 176 -3.14 -37.64 5.52
C ASP A 176 -1.82 -38.24 6.03
N THR A 177 -1.31 -39.24 5.31
CA THR A 177 -0.10 -40.00 5.63
C THR A 177 1.21 -39.31 5.19
N ARG A 178 1.14 -38.07 4.68
CA ARG A 178 2.33 -37.28 4.31
C ARG A 178 3.20 -36.99 5.53
N LYS A 179 4.53 -36.96 5.34
CA LYS A 179 5.49 -36.74 6.43
C LYS A 179 5.34 -35.34 7.04
N SER A 180 5.61 -35.19 8.35
CA SER A 180 5.46 -33.90 9.05
C SER A 180 6.28 -32.76 8.44
N GLY A 181 7.47 -33.06 7.90
CA GLY A 181 8.30 -32.09 7.19
C GLY A 181 7.72 -31.58 5.87
N GLU A 182 6.79 -32.32 5.25
CA GLU A 182 6.07 -31.86 4.04
C GLU A 182 4.91 -30.93 4.43
N LYS A 183 4.21 -31.22 5.54
CA LYS A 183 3.11 -30.40 6.09
C LYS A 183 3.59 -29.04 6.60
N GLN A 184 4.82 -28.98 7.13
CA GLN A 184 5.39 -27.74 7.70
C GLN A 184 5.47 -26.59 6.69
N PHE A 185 5.56 -26.85 5.38
CA PHE A 185 5.71 -25.82 4.34
C PHE A 185 4.42 -25.47 3.60
N ASP A 186 3.26 -25.96 4.06
CA ASP A 186 1.98 -25.63 3.41
C ASP A 186 1.73 -24.10 3.38
N TYR A 187 2.26 -23.35 4.35
CA TYR A 187 2.15 -21.89 4.39
C TYR A 187 2.95 -21.14 3.31
N VAL A 188 3.94 -21.76 2.68
CA VAL A 188 4.70 -21.17 1.56
C VAL A 188 4.20 -21.66 0.19
N ASN A 189 3.12 -22.44 0.15
CA ASN A 189 2.55 -22.94 -1.10
C ASN A 189 1.86 -21.79 -1.89
N PRO A 190 2.30 -21.47 -3.13
CA PRO A 190 1.68 -20.42 -3.95
C PRO A 190 0.18 -20.63 -4.20
N ALA A 191 -0.28 -21.88 -4.27
CA ALA A 191 -1.70 -22.22 -4.46
C ALA A 191 -2.59 -21.82 -3.26
N GLN A 192 -1.99 -21.45 -2.13
CA GLN A 192 -2.68 -21.03 -0.91
C GLN A 192 -2.47 -19.54 -0.59
N ARG A 193 -1.99 -18.73 -1.54
CA ARG A 193 -1.64 -17.32 -1.28
C ARG A 193 -2.80 -16.51 -0.71
N GLU A 194 -4.02 -16.69 -1.20
CA GLU A 194 -5.21 -16.00 -0.67
C GLU A 194 -5.49 -16.36 0.79
N VAL A 195 -5.29 -17.63 1.17
CA VAL A 195 -5.42 -18.10 2.56
C VAL A 195 -4.38 -17.40 3.42
N GLN A 196 -3.12 -17.36 2.98
CA GLN A 196 -2.02 -16.75 3.73
C GLN A 196 -2.23 -15.25 3.96
N ILE A 197 -2.71 -14.52 2.95
CA ILE A 197 -3.05 -13.09 3.08
C ILE A 197 -4.17 -12.90 4.12
N GLU A 198 -5.19 -13.75 4.11
CA GLU A 198 -6.27 -13.66 5.09
C GLU A 198 -5.79 -14.00 6.52
N MET A 199 -4.96 -15.03 6.70
CA MET A 199 -4.39 -15.39 8.01
C MET A 199 -3.45 -14.30 8.54
N GLU A 200 -2.61 -13.70 7.68
CA GLU A 200 -1.77 -12.56 8.04
C GLU A 200 -2.60 -11.37 8.52
N ARG A 201 -3.68 -11.04 7.80
CA ARG A 201 -4.61 -9.96 8.18
C ARG A 201 -5.24 -10.22 9.56
N ILE A 202 -5.71 -11.45 9.81
CA ILE A 202 -6.29 -11.84 11.10
C ILE A 202 -5.27 -11.71 12.24
N CYS A 203 -4.03 -12.18 12.03
CA CYS A 203 -2.98 -12.06 13.04
C CYS A 203 -2.61 -10.59 13.32
N THR A 204 -2.51 -9.79 12.26
CA THR A 204 -2.17 -8.36 12.36
C THR A 204 -3.22 -7.59 13.14
N GLU A 205 -4.51 -7.86 12.87
CA GLU A 205 -5.61 -7.30 13.63
C GLU A 205 -5.58 -7.77 15.09
N HIS A 206 -5.27 -9.03 15.36
CA HIS A 206 -5.10 -9.50 16.73
C HIS A 206 -4.00 -8.74 17.47
N LEU A 207 -2.82 -8.57 16.86
CA LEU A 207 -1.71 -7.80 17.42
C LEU A 207 -2.11 -6.35 17.72
N ARG A 208 -2.91 -5.72 16.85
CA ARG A 208 -3.46 -4.39 17.09
C ARG A 208 -4.33 -4.36 18.34
N LEU A 209 -5.28 -5.29 18.45
CA LEU A 209 -6.23 -5.36 19.56
C LEU A 209 -5.57 -5.64 20.91
N VAL A 210 -4.47 -6.38 20.93
CA VAL A 210 -3.72 -6.65 22.18
C VAL A 210 -2.61 -5.63 22.47
N GLY A 211 -2.46 -4.59 21.63
CA GLY A 211 -1.47 -3.53 21.81
C GLY A 211 -0.03 -3.97 21.54
N ALA A 212 0.17 -4.91 20.61
CA ALA A 212 1.47 -5.49 20.25
C ALA A 212 1.86 -5.29 18.78
N LEU A 213 1.05 -4.55 18.01
CA LEU A 213 1.35 -4.22 16.62
C LEU A 213 2.49 -3.19 16.56
N ILE A 214 3.52 -3.49 15.78
CA ILE A 214 4.57 -2.52 15.46
C ILE A 214 4.32 -2.00 14.05
N GLU A 215 4.22 -0.69 13.91
CA GLU A 215 4.04 -0.04 12.61
C GLU A 215 5.29 -0.21 11.72
N PRO A 216 5.14 -0.20 10.38
CA PRO A 216 6.25 -0.40 9.44
C PRO A 216 7.43 0.55 9.69
N ASP A 217 7.12 1.82 9.92
CA ASP A 217 8.04 2.94 10.07
C ASP A 217 8.69 3.05 11.47
N GLU A 218 8.26 2.23 12.42
CA GLU A 218 8.88 2.10 13.75
C GLU A 218 10.14 1.23 13.66
N VAL A 219 11.19 1.81 13.07
CA VAL A 219 12.53 1.20 12.94
C VAL A 219 13.58 2.18 13.43
N SER A 220 14.48 1.70 14.28
CA SER A 220 15.64 2.44 14.78
C SER A 220 16.81 2.28 13.82
N ASP A 221 17.62 3.33 13.71
CA ASP A 221 18.93 3.21 13.07
C ASP A 221 19.81 2.24 13.85
N VAL A 222 20.62 1.48 13.13
CA VAL A 222 21.67 0.67 13.73
C VAL A 222 22.69 1.61 14.40
N PRO A 223 23.08 1.37 15.66
CA PRO A 223 24.10 2.18 16.34
C PRO A 223 25.40 2.26 15.55
N LYS A 224 26.08 3.42 15.64
CA LYS A 224 27.41 3.58 15.04
C LYS A 224 28.38 2.58 15.66
N GLU A 225 29.14 1.92 14.80
CA GLU A 225 30.13 0.94 15.24
C GLU A 225 31.29 1.61 15.98
N THR A 226 31.65 1.01 17.10
CA THR A 226 32.75 1.48 17.97
C THR A 226 33.88 0.47 18.09
N THR A 227 33.68 -0.75 17.57
CA THR A 227 34.60 -1.88 17.71
C THR A 227 35.31 -2.16 16.38
N SER A 228 36.61 -2.47 16.43
CA SER A 228 37.37 -2.96 15.28
C SER A 228 37.24 -4.48 15.17
N PHE A 229 37.09 -5.00 13.95
CA PHE A 229 36.96 -6.43 13.66
C PHE A 229 38.12 -6.91 12.76
N PRO A 230 38.62 -8.15 12.95
CA PRO A 230 39.77 -8.66 12.20
C PRO A 230 39.44 -8.97 10.73
N VAL A 231 38.18 -9.27 10.43
CA VAL A 231 37.67 -9.56 9.09
C VAL A 231 36.27 -8.96 8.92
N GLU A 232 35.81 -8.79 7.68
CA GLU A 232 34.49 -8.21 7.41
C GLU A 232 33.37 -9.22 7.72
N ALA A 233 33.58 -10.50 7.42
CA ALA A 233 32.58 -11.54 7.69
C ALA A 233 33.20 -12.83 8.27
N SER A 234 32.42 -13.51 9.11
CA SER A 234 32.71 -14.86 9.60
C SER A 234 31.56 -15.80 9.26
N VAL A 235 31.85 -16.86 8.52
CA VAL A 235 30.92 -18.00 8.37
C VAL A 235 30.99 -18.83 9.65
N ILE A 236 29.87 -19.05 10.31
CA ILE A 236 29.80 -19.78 11.58
C ILE A 236 29.12 -21.13 11.35
N ILE A 237 29.83 -22.21 11.69
CA ILE A 237 29.39 -23.60 11.52
C ILE A 237 29.44 -24.33 12.88
N PRO A 238 28.35 -24.36 13.65
CA PRO A 238 28.22 -25.29 14.76
C PRO A 238 28.11 -26.72 14.23
N VAL A 239 28.90 -27.65 14.76
CA VAL A 239 28.89 -29.03 14.29
C VAL A 239 28.92 -30.03 15.43
N ARG A 240 28.18 -31.13 15.26
CA ARG A 240 28.27 -32.34 16.09
C ARG A 240 27.89 -33.57 15.29
N ASN A 241 28.82 -34.51 15.14
CA ASN A 241 28.61 -35.79 14.45
C ASN A 241 28.02 -35.63 13.03
N ARG A 242 28.82 -35.04 12.12
CA ARG A 242 28.48 -34.75 10.73
C ARG A 242 29.59 -35.16 9.77
N VAL A 243 30.21 -36.32 10.02
CA VAL A 243 31.35 -36.82 9.23
C VAL A 243 31.06 -36.91 7.72
N ARG A 244 29.79 -37.11 7.35
CA ARG A 244 29.34 -37.27 5.97
C ARG A 244 29.13 -35.96 5.19
N THR A 245 28.98 -34.83 5.87
CA THR A 245 28.52 -33.57 5.24
C THR A 245 29.40 -32.36 5.54
N ILE A 246 30.13 -32.39 6.67
CA ILE A 246 30.91 -31.24 7.15
C ILE A 246 31.95 -30.77 6.12
N LYS A 247 32.56 -31.72 5.38
CA LYS A 247 33.55 -31.40 4.36
C LYS A 247 32.95 -30.53 3.25
N ASP A 248 31.81 -30.93 2.70
CA ASP A 248 31.11 -30.18 1.65
C ASP A 248 30.72 -28.77 2.13
N ALA A 249 30.24 -28.65 3.38
CA ALA A 249 29.88 -27.36 3.98
C ALA A 249 31.09 -26.42 4.03
N ILE A 250 32.24 -26.90 4.54
CA ILE A 250 33.48 -26.12 4.61
C ILE A 250 33.95 -25.71 3.21
N GLU A 251 33.95 -26.62 2.24
CA GLU A 251 34.35 -26.33 0.86
C GLU A 251 33.43 -25.26 0.22
N SER A 252 32.12 -25.31 0.49
CA SER A 252 31.18 -24.29 0.01
C SER A 252 31.42 -22.89 0.62
N ALA A 253 31.89 -22.85 1.87
CA ALA A 253 32.26 -21.60 2.54
C ALA A 253 33.61 -21.05 2.04
N LEU A 254 34.61 -21.90 1.83
CA LEU A 254 35.95 -21.49 1.39
C LEU A 254 35.99 -21.05 -0.08
N SER A 255 35.04 -21.53 -0.90
CA SER A 255 34.90 -21.16 -2.32
C SER A 255 34.23 -19.80 -2.56
N GLN A 256 33.82 -19.09 -1.50
CA GLN A 256 33.21 -17.76 -1.64
C GLN A 256 34.21 -16.74 -2.21
N SER A 257 33.75 -15.94 -3.17
CA SER A 257 34.51 -14.91 -3.87
C SER A 257 34.07 -13.53 -3.39
N THR A 258 34.91 -12.89 -2.57
CA THR A 258 34.62 -11.60 -1.92
C THR A 258 35.73 -10.58 -2.19
N ASP A 259 35.39 -9.29 -2.18
CA ASP A 259 36.36 -8.17 -2.20
C ASP A 259 36.85 -7.78 -0.80
N PHE A 260 36.32 -8.42 0.23
CA PHE A 260 36.67 -8.23 1.64
C PHE A 260 37.22 -9.53 2.27
N PRO A 261 38.06 -9.43 3.32
CA PRO A 261 38.54 -10.60 4.05
C PRO A 261 37.42 -11.26 4.85
N PHE A 262 37.42 -12.60 4.89
CA PHE A 262 36.53 -13.41 5.71
C PHE A 262 37.24 -14.64 6.28
N ASN A 263 36.64 -15.26 7.29
CA ASN A 263 37.07 -16.55 7.86
C ASN A 263 35.89 -17.50 8.08
N VAL A 264 36.19 -18.75 8.42
CA VAL A 264 35.20 -19.79 8.74
C VAL A 264 35.45 -20.28 10.16
N ILE A 265 34.53 -19.97 11.08
CA ILE A 265 34.60 -20.37 12.48
C ILE A 265 33.76 -21.64 12.67
N ILE A 266 34.42 -22.73 13.04
CA ILE A 266 33.79 -24.03 13.24
C ILE A 266 33.82 -24.35 14.73
N VAL A 267 32.65 -24.58 15.31
CA VAL A 267 32.52 -24.94 16.72
C VAL A 267 32.17 -26.42 16.81
N ASP A 268 33.19 -27.28 17.02
CA ASP A 268 32.99 -28.72 17.19
C ASP A 268 32.53 -29.02 18.61
N ASN A 269 31.24 -29.31 18.75
CA ASN A 269 30.62 -29.60 20.04
C ASN A 269 30.79 -31.07 20.44
N HIS A 270 32.05 -31.48 20.57
CA HIS A 270 32.49 -32.81 21.01
C HIS A 270 32.02 -33.95 20.10
N SER A 271 32.32 -33.85 18.79
CA SER A 271 32.05 -34.93 17.85
C SER A 271 32.85 -36.21 18.14
N THR A 272 32.23 -37.36 17.90
CA THR A 272 32.79 -38.70 18.19
C THR A 272 32.83 -39.62 16.97
N ASP A 273 32.40 -39.14 15.80
CA ASP A 273 32.25 -39.92 14.56
C ASP A 273 33.37 -39.68 13.53
N GLY A 274 34.43 -38.97 13.92
CA GLY A 274 35.52 -38.55 13.03
C GLY A 274 35.33 -37.17 12.39
N THR A 275 34.23 -36.46 12.70
CA THR A 275 34.03 -35.07 12.21
C THR A 275 35.18 -34.14 12.61
N GLY A 276 35.60 -34.17 13.88
CA GLY A 276 36.68 -33.30 14.37
C GLY A 276 38.02 -33.53 13.66
N ASP A 277 38.32 -34.79 13.29
CA ASP A 277 39.54 -35.13 12.55
C ASP A 277 39.54 -34.51 11.14
N ILE A 278 38.38 -34.54 10.45
CA ILE A 278 38.21 -33.90 9.14
C ILE A 278 38.41 -32.39 9.26
N VAL A 279 37.74 -31.75 10.21
CA VAL A 279 37.84 -30.30 10.40
C VAL A 279 39.27 -29.89 10.72
N LYS A 280 39.94 -30.63 11.61
CA LYS A 280 41.33 -30.38 11.97
C LYS A 280 42.26 -30.50 10.77
N SER A 281 42.12 -31.55 9.96
CA SER A 281 42.92 -31.74 8.75
C SER A 281 42.80 -30.57 7.79
N ILE A 282 41.59 -30.04 7.57
CA ILE A 282 41.39 -28.91 6.65
C ILE A 282 41.93 -27.61 7.27
N SER A 283 41.81 -27.43 8.59
CA SER A 283 42.35 -26.25 9.28
C SER A 283 43.88 -26.15 9.26
N GLU A 284 44.57 -27.28 9.13
CA GLU A 284 46.04 -27.32 8.95
C GLU A 284 46.44 -26.90 7.52
N GLU A 285 45.53 -27.00 6.55
CA GLU A 285 45.75 -26.65 5.14
C GLU A 285 45.30 -25.21 4.78
N ASP A 286 44.22 -24.70 5.36
CA ASP A 286 43.69 -23.34 5.10
C ASP A 286 43.57 -22.51 6.40
N THR A 287 44.42 -21.48 6.49
CA THR A 287 44.49 -20.56 7.64
C THR A 287 43.22 -19.73 7.89
N ARG A 288 42.25 -19.73 6.97
CA ARG A 288 40.95 -19.07 7.18
C ARG A 288 40.03 -19.87 8.10
N ILE A 289 40.34 -21.12 8.41
CA ILE A 289 39.53 -21.94 9.31
C ILE A 289 39.97 -21.71 10.76
N ILE A 290 39.01 -21.35 11.61
CA ILE A 290 39.18 -21.20 13.05
C ILE A 290 38.37 -22.31 13.73
N LEU A 291 39.06 -23.34 14.22
CA LEU A 291 38.44 -24.42 14.98
C LEU A 291 38.36 -24.06 16.47
N ILE A 292 37.15 -24.06 17.01
CA ILE A 292 36.86 -23.88 18.43
C ILE A 292 36.35 -25.21 18.99
N GLN A 293 37.07 -25.76 19.97
CA GLN A 293 36.57 -26.85 20.81
C GLN A 293 36.09 -26.26 22.14
N PRO A 294 34.77 -26.24 22.42
CA PRO A 294 34.26 -25.74 23.68
C PRO A 294 34.75 -26.58 24.87
N GLU A 295 35.18 -25.92 25.96
CA GLU A 295 35.46 -26.64 27.22
C GLU A 295 34.16 -27.18 27.86
N ARG A 296 33.04 -26.50 27.62
CA ARG A 296 31.71 -26.87 28.12
C ARG A 296 31.10 -27.99 27.28
N THR A 297 30.32 -28.84 27.93
CA THR A 297 29.61 -29.98 27.30
C THR A 297 28.09 -29.83 27.29
N ASP A 298 27.56 -28.73 27.82
CA ASP A 298 26.14 -28.44 27.95
C ASP A 298 25.61 -27.45 26.88
N LEU A 299 26.40 -27.20 25.83
CA LEU A 299 26.05 -26.25 24.79
C LEU A 299 25.10 -26.89 23.76
N GLY A 300 23.99 -26.21 23.48
CA GLY A 300 23.19 -26.39 22.28
C GLY A 300 23.76 -25.59 21.10
N ILE A 301 23.05 -25.61 19.96
CA ILE A 301 23.46 -24.88 18.74
C ILE A 301 23.63 -23.38 19.02
N GLY A 302 22.68 -22.76 19.72
CA GLY A 302 22.77 -21.35 20.09
C GLY A 302 23.92 -21.04 21.06
N GLY A 303 24.27 -21.98 21.95
CA GLY A 303 25.46 -21.84 22.80
C GLY A 303 26.76 -21.86 22.01
N CYS A 304 26.85 -22.71 20.98
CA CYS A 304 27.99 -22.69 20.05
C CYS A 304 28.06 -21.39 19.25
N TRP A 305 26.92 -20.86 18.80
CA TRP A 305 26.84 -19.54 18.17
C TRP A 305 27.34 -18.42 19.10
N ASP A 306 26.90 -18.40 20.36
CA ASP A 306 27.33 -17.38 21.34
C ASP A 306 28.85 -17.42 21.56
N LEU A 307 29.44 -18.61 21.65
CA LEU A 307 30.90 -18.77 21.71
C LEU A 307 31.61 -18.23 20.46
N ALA A 308 31.11 -18.56 19.27
CA ALA A 308 31.70 -18.12 18.02
C ALA A 308 31.69 -16.60 17.87
N ILE A 309 30.57 -15.93 18.18
CA ILE A 309 30.46 -14.47 18.03
C ILE A 309 31.32 -13.72 19.07
N ARG A 310 31.58 -14.33 20.23
CA ARG A 310 32.44 -13.74 21.27
C ARG A 310 33.93 -14.00 21.05
N ASN A 311 34.27 -14.89 20.12
CA ASN A 311 35.66 -15.15 19.77
C ASN A 311 36.30 -13.91 19.13
N GLU A 312 37.59 -13.68 19.42
CA GLU A 312 38.33 -12.52 18.91
C GLU A 312 38.49 -12.53 17.39
N HIS A 313 38.43 -13.70 16.75
CA HIS A 313 38.48 -13.86 15.30
C HIS A 313 37.15 -13.55 14.59
N CYS A 314 36.05 -13.37 15.32
CA CYS A 314 34.75 -13.11 14.69
C CYS A 314 34.74 -11.75 14.00
N GLY A 315 34.31 -11.75 12.74
CA GLY A 315 34.21 -10.58 11.88
C GLY A 315 33.04 -9.66 12.21
N ARG A 316 32.95 -8.56 11.46
CA ARG A 316 31.90 -7.56 11.61
C ARG A 316 30.50 -8.14 11.40
N TYR A 317 30.36 -9.06 10.45
CA TYR A 317 29.13 -9.80 10.17
C TYR A 317 29.32 -11.29 10.45
N ALA A 318 28.40 -11.88 11.22
CA ALA A 318 28.35 -13.32 11.48
C ALA A 318 27.29 -13.97 10.57
N VAL A 319 27.66 -14.97 9.78
CA VAL A 319 26.83 -15.56 8.70
C VAL A 319 26.64 -17.06 8.93
N GLN A 320 25.40 -17.54 8.88
CA GLN A 320 25.06 -18.93 9.13
C GLN A 320 25.46 -19.85 7.97
N LEU A 321 26.09 -20.97 8.33
CA LEU A 321 26.09 -22.18 7.52
C LEU A 321 25.96 -23.40 8.44
N ASP A 322 24.87 -24.15 8.27
CA ASP A 322 24.64 -25.40 9.01
C ASP A 322 25.55 -26.50 8.45
N SER A 323 26.05 -27.36 9.34
CA SER A 323 27.09 -28.37 9.04
C SER A 323 26.70 -29.47 8.03
N ASP A 324 25.45 -29.50 7.59
CA ASP A 324 24.89 -30.43 6.60
C ASP A 324 24.32 -29.75 5.34
N ASP A 325 24.42 -28.43 5.26
CA ASP A 325 23.92 -27.60 4.17
C ASP A 325 25.06 -26.92 3.39
N LEU A 326 24.72 -26.22 2.30
CA LEU A 326 25.69 -25.58 1.41
C LEU A 326 25.23 -24.17 1.00
N TYR A 327 26.19 -23.29 0.71
CA TYR A 327 25.88 -22.10 -0.09
C TYR A 327 25.60 -22.48 -1.56
N SER A 328 24.60 -21.84 -2.17
CA SER A 328 24.18 -22.12 -3.55
C SER A 328 25.13 -21.56 -4.62
N SER A 329 25.95 -20.57 -4.26
CA SER A 329 26.81 -19.83 -5.20
C SER A 329 28.10 -19.35 -4.52
N PRO A 330 29.20 -19.19 -5.28
CA PRO A 330 30.41 -18.49 -4.80
C PRO A 330 30.18 -17.03 -4.38
N ASN A 331 29.05 -16.42 -4.75
CA ASN A 331 28.75 -15.01 -4.46
C ASN A 331 27.83 -14.82 -3.24
N THR A 332 27.42 -15.89 -2.55
CA THR A 332 26.46 -15.80 -1.44
C THR A 332 26.92 -14.84 -0.34
N LEU A 333 28.19 -14.91 0.08
CA LEU A 333 28.73 -14.07 1.14
C LEU A 333 28.80 -12.58 0.74
N THR A 334 29.20 -12.31 -0.51
CA THR A 334 29.23 -10.95 -1.07
C THR A 334 27.84 -10.31 -1.03
N ARG A 335 26.82 -11.04 -1.49
CA ARG A 335 25.43 -10.56 -1.53
C ARG A 335 24.88 -10.27 -0.13
N ILE A 336 25.20 -11.11 0.85
CA ILE A 336 24.78 -10.89 2.25
C ILE A 336 25.44 -9.62 2.83
N VAL A 337 26.73 -9.43 2.61
CA VAL A 337 27.44 -8.23 3.11
C VAL A 337 26.99 -6.96 2.39
N GLU A 338 26.72 -7.03 1.09
CA GLU A 338 26.13 -5.91 0.34
C GLU A 338 24.75 -5.53 0.88
N ALA A 339 23.89 -6.50 1.23
CA ALA A 339 22.60 -6.20 1.86
C ALA A 339 22.77 -5.45 3.19
N PHE A 340 23.73 -5.83 4.03
CA PHE A 340 24.05 -5.07 5.25
C PHE A 340 24.48 -3.63 4.99
N ARG A 341 25.31 -3.42 3.96
CA ARG A 341 25.84 -2.11 3.58
C ARG A 341 24.78 -1.20 2.97
N ASN A 342 23.95 -1.76 2.09
CA ASN A 342 22.96 -1.01 1.32
C ASN A 342 21.72 -0.67 2.15
N GLU A 343 21.27 -1.58 3.00
CA GLU A 343 20.01 -1.43 3.73
C GLU A 343 20.18 -0.94 5.17
N ASN A 344 21.41 -0.81 5.67
CA ASN A 344 21.68 -0.51 7.09
C ASN A 344 20.92 -1.45 8.05
N ALA A 345 20.88 -2.74 7.74
CA ALA A 345 20.12 -3.74 8.49
C ALA A 345 20.89 -4.28 9.71
N ALA A 346 20.17 -4.75 10.74
CA ALA A 346 20.75 -5.45 11.89
C ALA A 346 20.92 -6.96 11.63
N MET A 347 20.10 -7.51 10.75
CA MET A 347 20.08 -8.91 10.34
C MET A 347 19.75 -9.01 8.85
N VAL A 348 20.26 -10.04 8.18
CA VAL A 348 19.89 -10.41 6.80
C VAL A 348 19.32 -11.83 6.84
N ILE A 349 18.22 -12.06 6.14
CA ILE A 349 17.59 -13.37 5.95
C ILE A 349 17.51 -13.71 4.46
N GLY A 350 17.87 -14.94 4.09
CA GLY A 350 17.87 -15.39 2.70
C GLY A 350 16.80 -16.43 2.36
N SER A 351 16.77 -16.80 1.09
CA SER A 351 15.99 -17.92 0.56
C SER A 351 16.85 -19.16 0.35
N TYR A 352 16.22 -20.32 0.50
CA TYR A 352 16.89 -21.61 0.40
C TYR A 352 16.10 -22.61 -0.45
N ARG A 353 16.81 -23.49 -1.17
CA ARG A 353 16.22 -24.58 -1.93
C ARG A 353 16.35 -25.89 -1.17
N MET A 354 15.27 -26.68 -1.13
CA MET A 354 15.31 -28.03 -0.58
C MET A 354 15.96 -29.00 -1.58
N VAL A 355 16.99 -29.74 -1.15
CA VAL A 355 17.70 -30.70 -2.01
C VAL A 355 17.95 -32.03 -1.30
N ASN A 356 18.15 -33.09 -2.07
CA ASN A 356 18.65 -34.36 -1.54
C ASN A 356 20.19 -34.40 -1.50
N PHE A 357 20.77 -35.54 -1.12
CA PHE A 357 22.23 -35.69 -1.03
C PHE A 357 22.95 -35.57 -2.39
N SER A 358 22.24 -35.81 -3.50
CA SER A 358 22.73 -35.63 -4.87
C SER A 358 22.50 -34.20 -5.40
N LEU A 359 22.06 -33.27 -4.55
CA LEU A 359 21.68 -31.89 -4.88
C LEU A 359 20.48 -31.75 -5.83
N GLU A 360 19.69 -32.81 -5.97
CA GLU A 360 18.45 -32.75 -6.74
C GLU A 360 17.36 -32.05 -5.93
N THR A 361 16.57 -31.20 -6.59
CA THR A 361 15.53 -30.40 -5.93
C THR A 361 14.40 -31.27 -5.39
N LEU A 362 14.02 -31.05 -4.13
CA LEU A 362 12.86 -31.67 -3.49
C LEU A 362 11.67 -30.69 -3.46
N PRO A 363 10.41 -31.16 -3.58
CA PRO A 363 9.23 -30.32 -3.35
C PRO A 363 9.26 -29.66 -1.95
N PRO A 364 8.79 -28.40 -1.78
CA PRO A 364 8.16 -27.52 -2.77
C PRO A 364 9.14 -26.74 -3.67
N GLY A 365 10.46 -26.98 -3.58
CA GLY A 365 11.48 -26.27 -4.36
C GLY A 365 12.17 -25.16 -3.58
N LEU A 366 12.17 -23.94 -4.13
CA LEU A 366 12.70 -22.74 -3.49
C LEU A 366 11.73 -22.25 -2.41
N ILE A 367 12.24 -22.01 -1.20
CA ILE A 367 11.52 -21.43 -0.08
C ILE A 367 12.05 -20.02 0.11
N ASP A 368 11.25 -19.05 -0.33
CA ASP A 368 11.65 -17.64 -0.41
C ASP A 368 10.97 -16.72 0.59
N HIS A 369 10.06 -17.25 1.39
CA HIS A 369 9.33 -16.53 2.44
C HIS A 369 8.77 -15.18 1.97
N LYS A 370 8.07 -15.14 0.83
CA LYS A 370 7.41 -13.92 0.30
C LYS A 370 6.42 -13.26 1.27
N GLU A 371 6.08 -13.91 2.36
CA GLU A 371 5.29 -13.37 3.46
C GLU A 371 6.07 -12.40 4.38
N TRP A 372 7.40 -12.35 4.28
CA TRP A 372 8.19 -11.28 4.90
C TRP A 372 8.17 -10.05 3.99
N THR A 373 7.45 -8.99 4.38
CA THR A 373 7.39 -7.73 3.63
C THR A 373 7.96 -6.57 4.44
N ASP A 374 8.39 -5.49 3.78
CA ASP A 374 8.85 -4.27 4.47
C ASP A 374 7.74 -3.64 5.33
N THR A 375 6.47 -3.88 4.98
CA THR A 375 5.32 -3.35 5.70
C THR A 375 4.93 -4.21 6.91
N ASN A 376 4.94 -5.55 6.81
CA ASN A 376 4.34 -6.39 7.84
C ASN A 376 5.21 -7.60 8.27
N GLY A 377 6.41 -7.77 7.71
CA GLY A 377 7.28 -8.91 8.00
C GLY A 377 7.55 -9.11 9.49
N LYS A 378 7.84 -8.03 10.23
CA LYS A 378 8.08 -8.08 11.69
C LYS A 378 6.87 -8.54 12.52
N ASN A 379 5.65 -8.31 12.03
CA ASN A 379 4.42 -8.73 12.72
C ASN A 379 4.03 -10.14 12.29
N ASN A 380 4.10 -10.42 10.98
CA ASN A 380 3.83 -11.73 10.42
C ASN A 380 4.83 -12.79 10.90
N ALA A 381 6.05 -12.38 11.28
CA ALA A 381 7.04 -13.21 11.95
C ALA A 381 6.48 -13.94 13.17
N LEU A 382 5.55 -13.34 13.92
CA LEU A 382 4.92 -13.96 15.09
C LEU A 382 3.90 -15.04 14.71
N ARG A 383 3.38 -15.04 13.47
CA ARG A 383 2.46 -16.05 12.94
C ARG A 383 3.22 -17.27 12.40
N ILE A 384 4.29 -17.05 11.65
CA ILE A 384 5.00 -18.12 10.94
C ILE A 384 6.10 -18.78 11.78
N ASN A 385 6.56 -19.97 11.35
CA ASN A 385 7.51 -20.81 12.09
C ASN A 385 8.99 -20.60 11.74
N GLY A 386 9.32 -19.70 10.82
CA GLY A 386 10.71 -19.39 10.44
C GLY A 386 10.81 -18.10 9.62
N LEU A 387 12.02 -17.56 9.52
CA LEU A 387 12.31 -16.30 8.81
C LEU A 387 13.11 -16.51 7.52
N GLY A 388 13.45 -17.75 7.17
CA GLY A 388 14.31 -18.12 6.04
C GLY A 388 15.80 -18.25 6.38
N ALA A 389 16.56 -18.87 5.47
CA ALA A 389 17.97 -19.23 5.60
C ALA A 389 18.76 -18.83 4.33
N PRO A 390 20.05 -18.47 4.44
CA PRO A 390 20.83 -18.37 5.67
C PRO A 390 20.46 -17.09 6.43
N ARG A 391 20.78 -17.06 7.72
CA ARG A 391 20.67 -15.85 8.55
C ARG A 391 22.05 -15.27 8.75
N ALA A 392 22.15 -13.96 8.70
CA ALA A 392 23.36 -13.25 9.03
C ALA A 392 23.04 -12.08 9.94
N PHE A 393 24.02 -11.66 10.75
CA PHE A 393 23.81 -10.70 11.82
C PHE A 393 25.00 -9.75 11.97
N ARG A 394 24.75 -8.54 12.47
CA ARG A 394 25.82 -7.66 12.96
C ARG A 394 26.37 -8.18 14.29
N THR A 395 27.66 -8.49 14.32
CA THR A 395 28.32 -9.10 15.49
C THR A 395 28.27 -8.20 16.73
N GLU A 396 28.40 -6.88 16.58
CA GLU A 396 28.32 -5.95 17.73
C GLU A 396 26.94 -6.00 18.43
N LEU A 397 25.86 -6.04 17.64
CA LEU A 397 24.51 -6.15 18.19
C LEU A 397 24.30 -7.52 18.84
N LEU A 398 24.74 -8.58 18.19
CA LEU A 398 24.64 -9.93 18.75
C LEU A 398 25.40 -10.08 20.07
N ARG A 399 26.60 -9.51 20.20
CA ARG A 399 27.37 -9.57 21.46
C ARG A 399 26.64 -8.92 22.64
N LYS A 400 25.80 -7.91 22.38
CA LYS A 400 24.95 -7.22 23.36
C LYS A 400 23.71 -8.05 23.74
N ILE A 401 23.11 -8.74 22.76
CA ILE A 401 21.87 -9.52 22.97
C ILE A 401 22.17 -10.93 23.50
N GLY A 402 23.12 -11.64 22.89
CA GLY A 402 23.47 -13.04 23.14
C GLY A 402 22.54 -14.05 22.46
N PHE A 403 23.05 -15.24 22.15
CA PHE A 403 22.22 -16.34 21.65
C PHE A 403 21.61 -17.16 22.81
N PRO A 404 20.32 -17.55 22.73
CA PRO A 404 19.76 -18.52 23.64
C PRO A 404 20.48 -19.88 23.53
N ASN A 405 20.91 -20.46 24.65
CA ASN A 405 21.54 -21.80 24.66
C ASN A 405 20.52 -22.92 24.47
N THR A 406 20.02 -23.09 23.25
CA THR A 406 19.11 -24.15 22.79
C THR A 406 19.58 -24.68 21.44
N SER A 407 19.04 -25.83 21.01
CA SER A 407 19.30 -26.40 19.68
C SER A 407 18.10 -26.27 18.73
N TYR A 408 17.09 -25.48 19.12
CA TYR A 408 15.94 -25.20 18.28
C TYR A 408 15.33 -23.84 18.63
N GLY A 409 15.14 -22.98 17.62
CA GLY A 409 14.47 -21.68 17.74
C GLY A 409 15.34 -20.53 18.25
N GLU A 410 16.64 -20.74 18.44
CA GLU A 410 17.61 -19.71 18.82
C GLU A 410 17.69 -18.57 17.79
N ASP A 411 17.69 -18.91 16.51
CA ASP A 411 17.68 -17.99 15.37
C ASP A 411 16.38 -17.16 15.34
N TYR A 412 15.26 -17.82 15.57
CA TYR A 412 13.93 -17.22 15.60
C TYR A 412 13.78 -16.25 16.77
N ALA A 413 14.31 -16.58 17.95
CA ALA A 413 14.33 -15.68 19.11
C ALA A 413 15.06 -14.36 18.81
N LEU A 414 16.21 -14.44 18.13
CA LEU A 414 16.97 -13.27 17.72
C LEU A 414 16.26 -12.48 16.63
N GLY A 415 15.70 -13.15 15.64
CA GLY A 415 14.91 -12.51 14.58
C GLY A 415 13.74 -11.71 15.15
N LEU A 416 12.98 -12.27 16.10
CA LEU A 416 11.92 -11.55 16.81
C LEU A 416 12.46 -10.33 17.56
N THR A 417 13.51 -10.52 18.36
CA THR A 417 14.12 -9.44 19.17
C THR A 417 14.67 -8.30 18.31
N LEU A 418 15.35 -8.61 17.20
CA LEU A 418 15.92 -7.62 16.30
C LEU A 418 14.83 -6.92 15.49
N SER A 419 13.84 -7.66 14.98
CA SER A 419 12.73 -7.10 14.19
C SER A 419 11.85 -6.12 14.97
N ARG A 420 11.86 -6.20 16.31
CA ARG A 420 11.18 -5.24 17.19
C ARG A 420 11.72 -3.83 17.07
N CYS A 421 13.03 -3.69 16.84
CA CYS A 421 13.72 -2.41 16.94
C CYS A 421 14.45 -1.99 15.66
N PHE A 422 14.88 -2.94 14.82
CA PHE A 422 15.80 -2.70 13.72
C PHE A 422 15.30 -3.30 12.40
N ARG A 423 15.82 -2.77 11.29
CA ARG A 423 15.57 -3.34 9.96
C ARG A 423 16.21 -4.71 9.85
N ILE A 424 15.47 -5.66 9.29
CA ILE A 424 15.98 -6.94 8.81
C ILE A 424 15.88 -6.91 7.29
N ALA A 425 17.00 -7.08 6.61
CA ALA A 425 17.07 -7.16 5.15
C ALA A 425 16.72 -8.56 4.66
N ARG A 426 16.10 -8.67 3.48
CA ARG A 426 15.66 -9.93 2.89
C ARG A 426 16.26 -10.09 1.50
N ILE A 427 16.82 -11.27 1.23
CA ILE A 427 17.28 -11.65 -0.11
C ILE A 427 16.38 -12.79 -0.61
N TYR A 428 15.58 -12.53 -1.65
CA TYR A 428 14.61 -13.50 -2.18
C TYR A 428 15.22 -14.55 -3.11
N ASP A 429 16.35 -14.24 -3.73
CA ASP A 429 17.05 -15.24 -4.54
C ASP A 429 17.68 -16.32 -3.68
N GLU A 430 17.89 -17.48 -4.29
CA GLU A 430 18.54 -18.60 -3.66
C GLU A 430 19.97 -18.27 -3.21
N LEU A 431 20.22 -18.44 -1.91
CA LEU A 431 21.55 -18.30 -1.31
C LEU A 431 22.08 -19.61 -0.73
N TYR A 432 21.20 -20.59 -0.55
CA TYR A 432 21.43 -21.70 0.38
C TYR A 432 20.71 -22.97 -0.10
N LEU A 433 21.38 -24.12 0.03
CA LEU A 433 20.85 -25.43 -0.31
C LEU A 433 20.67 -26.23 0.98
N CYS A 434 19.41 -26.46 1.35
CA CYS A 434 19.04 -27.20 2.55
C CYS A 434 18.90 -28.70 2.21
N ARG A 435 19.78 -29.54 2.78
CA ARG A 435 19.92 -30.96 2.41
C ARG A 435 19.05 -31.88 3.28
N ARG A 436 18.24 -32.74 2.66
CA ARG A 436 17.43 -33.78 3.35
C ARG A 436 17.95 -35.19 3.06
N TRP A 437 18.12 -36.01 4.10
CA TRP A 437 18.58 -37.41 4.01
C TRP A 437 18.18 -38.23 5.25
N GLU A 438 18.32 -39.56 5.20
CA GLU A 438 17.86 -40.55 6.23
C GLU A 438 18.52 -40.41 7.62
N GLY A 439 19.42 -39.45 7.82
CA GLY A 439 20.01 -39.10 9.12
C GLY A 439 19.85 -37.63 9.51
N ASN A 440 19.11 -36.83 8.73
CA ASN A 440 18.80 -35.45 9.11
C ASN A 440 17.77 -35.47 10.26
N SER A 441 18.10 -34.83 11.39
CA SER A 441 17.35 -34.90 12.64
C SER A 441 15.88 -34.46 12.53
N ASP A 442 15.55 -33.69 11.50
CA ASP A 442 14.22 -33.09 11.31
C ASP A 442 13.30 -33.85 10.34
N ALA A 443 13.77 -34.91 9.67
CA ALA A 443 13.00 -35.57 8.61
C ALA A 443 11.88 -36.51 9.13
N SER A 444 11.92 -36.89 10.42
CA SER A 444 10.92 -37.78 11.05
C SER A 444 10.90 -37.65 12.59
N LEU A 445 10.55 -36.47 13.10
CA LEU A 445 10.42 -36.24 14.54
C LEU A 445 9.17 -36.91 15.12
N SER A 446 9.28 -37.42 16.36
CA SER A 446 8.12 -37.85 17.16
C SER A 446 7.16 -36.68 17.44
N ILE A 447 5.88 -36.97 17.71
CA ILE A 447 4.89 -35.94 18.06
C ILE A 447 5.36 -35.16 19.29
N GLU A 448 5.95 -35.84 20.28
CA GLU A 448 6.50 -35.24 21.48
C GLU A 448 7.63 -34.24 21.18
N SER A 449 8.54 -34.58 20.25
CA SER A 449 9.61 -33.68 19.81
C SER A 449 9.06 -32.45 19.08
N VAL A 450 8.09 -32.64 18.18
CA VAL A 450 7.42 -31.53 17.46
C VAL A 450 6.70 -30.61 18.45
N ASN A 451 5.96 -31.19 19.40
CA ASN A 451 5.27 -30.48 20.46
C ASN A 451 6.23 -29.68 21.33
N LYS A 452 7.35 -30.27 21.77
CA LYS A 452 8.39 -29.57 22.54
C LYS A 452 8.92 -28.36 21.77
N ASN A 453 9.21 -28.53 20.49
CA ASN A 453 9.73 -27.48 19.61
C ASN A 453 8.70 -26.34 19.42
N ASN A 454 7.44 -26.68 19.16
CA ASN A 454 6.34 -25.72 19.00
C ASN A 454 6.04 -24.97 20.30
N ALA A 455 5.98 -25.67 21.44
CA ALA A 455 5.76 -25.06 22.75
C ALA A 455 6.87 -24.07 23.10
N TYR A 456 8.13 -24.38 22.77
CA TYR A 456 9.24 -23.46 22.97
C TYR A 456 9.13 -22.23 22.06
N LYS A 457 8.85 -22.38 20.76
CA LYS A 457 8.65 -21.22 19.86
C LYS A 457 7.46 -20.35 20.27
N ASP A 458 6.38 -20.93 20.77
CA ASP A 458 5.26 -20.17 21.35
C ASP A 458 5.66 -19.40 22.61
N SER A 459 6.57 -19.95 23.42
CA SER A 459 7.12 -19.24 24.58
C SER A 459 7.97 -18.04 24.15
N LEU A 460 8.75 -18.17 23.06
CA LEU A 460 9.50 -17.05 22.47
C LEU A 460 8.58 -15.95 21.94
N ARG A 461 7.50 -16.34 21.24
CA ARG A 461 6.45 -15.40 20.81
C ARG A 461 5.78 -14.71 22.00
N THR A 462 5.54 -15.44 23.09
CA THR A 462 4.95 -14.88 24.33
C THR A 462 5.86 -13.82 24.93
N ILE A 463 7.16 -14.09 25.02
CA ILE A 463 8.16 -13.13 25.50
C ILE A 463 8.14 -11.88 24.62
N GLU A 464 8.15 -12.05 23.30
CA GLU A 464 8.14 -10.93 22.36
C GLU A 464 6.84 -10.12 22.43
N LEU A 465 5.68 -10.77 22.49
CA LEU A 465 4.37 -10.11 22.62
C LEU A 465 4.34 -9.19 23.85
N ARG A 466 4.79 -9.69 25.00
CA ARG A 466 4.85 -8.92 26.24
C ARG A 466 5.83 -7.76 26.16
N ALA A 467 6.98 -7.96 25.53
CA ALA A 467 7.96 -6.90 25.32
C ALA A 467 7.41 -5.78 24.42
N ARG A 468 6.69 -6.13 23.33
CA ARG A 468 6.02 -5.15 22.46
C ARG A 468 4.95 -4.36 23.19
N ARG A 469 4.11 -5.04 23.97
CA ARG A 469 3.03 -4.40 24.75
C ARG A 469 3.59 -3.39 25.75
N ALA A 470 4.60 -3.79 26.53
CA ALA A 470 5.23 -2.90 27.50
C ALA A 470 5.88 -1.67 26.83
N MET A 471 6.52 -1.86 25.67
CA MET A 471 7.12 -0.80 24.88
C MET A 471 6.07 0.19 24.35
N ILE A 472 5.00 -0.31 23.72
CA ILE A 472 3.94 0.50 23.13
C ILE A 472 3.12 1.23 24.21
N GLU A 473 2.86 0.59 25.35
CA GLU A 473 2.21 1.23 26.50
C GLU A 473 3.03 2.42 27.00
N ASN A 474 4.37 2.29 27.04
CA ASN A 474 5.23 3.41 27.40
C ASN A 474 5.13 4.57 26.40
N TRP A 475 5.10 4.26 25.09
CA TRP A 475 4.97 5.26 24.02
C TRP A 475 3.64 6.01 24.02
N ASN A 476 2.57 5.35 24.47
CA ASN A 476 1.22 5.90 24.46
C ASN A 476 0.86 6.70 25.71
N LYS A 477 1.83 6.96 26.61
CA LYS A 477 1.60 7.81 27.77
C LYS A 477 1.20 9.23 27.34
N PRO A 478 0.06 9.75 27.83
CA PRO A 478 -0.36 11.11 27.54
C PRO A 478 0.56 12.12 28.23
N VAL A 479 0.73 13.29 27.63
CA VAL A 479 1.45 14.41 28.26
C VAL A 479 0.52 15.15 29.21
N SER A 480 1.02 15.53 30.39
CA SER A 480 0.35 16.46 31.31
C SER A 480 1.31 17.56 31.76
N GLN A 481 0.77 18.72 32.14
CA GLN A 481 1.58 19.84 32.65
C GLN A 481 2.44 19.43 33.86
N SER A 482 1.86 18.67 34.81
CA SER A 482 2.59 18.21 36.00
C SER A 482 3.74 17.27 35.68
N ASP A 483 3.59 16.42 34.67
CA ASP A 483 4.66 15.52 34.24
C ASP A 483 5.78 16.28 33.52
N VAL A 484 5.42 17.30 32.71
CA VAL A 484 6.38 18.21 32.08
C VAL A 484 7.18 18.96 33.14
N ASP A 485 6.54 19.50 34.17
CA ASP A 485 7.22 20.25 35.22
C ASP A 485 8.19 19.36 36.02
N ARG A 486 7.79 18.11 36.30
CA ARG A 486 8.66 17.11 36.93
C ARG A 486 9.85 16.76 36.04
N PHE A 487 9.60 16.42 34.77
CA PHE A 487 10.65 16.07 33.80
C PHE A 487 11.64 17.22 33.60
N PHE A 488 11.14 18.45 33.48
CA PHE A 488 11.96 19.65 33.34
C PHE A 488 12.86 19.84 34.56
N SER A 489 12.31 19.75 35.78
CA SER A 489 13.07 19.86 37.02
C SER A 489 14.13 18.77 37.16
N GLU A 490 13.78 17.53 36.82
CA GLU A 490 14.70 16.39 36.83
C GLU A 490 15.87 16.58 35.87
N GLN A 491 15.59 16.98 34.62
CA GLN A 491 16.63 17.25 33.62
C GLN A 491 17.59 18.36 34.05
N LEU A 492 17.11 19.45 34.67
CA LEU A 492 17.98 20.51 35.17
C LEU A 492 18.82 20.06 36.38
N SER A 493 18.30 19.11 37.18
CA SER A 493 19.08 18.53 38.28
C SER A 493 20.27 17.71 37.77
N ILE A 494 20.13 17.05 36.62
CA ILE A 494 21.15 16.21 35.98
C ILE A 494 22.13 17.05 35.16
N TRP A 495 21.64 17.98 34.34
CA TRP A 495 22.46 18.69 33.34
C TRP A 495 22.78 20.13 33.76
N LYS A 496 23.81 20.28 34.59
CA LYS A 496 24.21 21.55 35.23
C LYS A 496 24.57 22.69 34.28
N GLU A 497 25.12 22.38 33.11
CA GLU A 497 25.39 23.40 32.10
C GLU A 497 24.09 24.03 31.58
N VAL A 498 23.05 23.23 31.38
CA VAL A 498 21.74 23.71 30.90
C VAL A 498 20.99 24.46 32.01
N GLU A 499 21.04 23.97 33.25
CA GLU A 499 20.52 24.70 34.42
C GLU A 499 21.05 26.15 34.48
N LYS A 500 22.37 26.31 34.36
CA LYS A 500 23.01 27.63 34.34
C LYS A 500 22.49 28.54 33.21
N ARG A 501 22.24 28.00 32.01
CA ARG A 501 21.70 28.78 30.89
C ARG A 501 20.28 29.26 31.15
N PHE A 502 19.46 28.48 31.85
CA PHE A 502 18.13 28.92 32.29
C PHE A 502 18.21 29.99 33.39
N GLU A 503 19.16 29.87 34.33
CA GLU A 503 19.41 30.91 35.34
C GLU A 503 19.86 32.23 34.70
N GLU A 504 20.79 32.17 33.74
CA GLU A 504 21.29 33.33 32.98
C GLU A 504 20.18 33.99 32.15
N LEU A 505 19.27 33.21 31.56
CA LEU A 505 18.09 33.73 30.85
C LEU A 505 17.20 34.59 31.76
N ASN A 506 17.02 34.17 33.02
CA ASN A 506 16.16 34.88 33.98
C ASN A 506 16.84 36.10 34.62
N THR A 507 18.17 36.09 34.76
CA THR A 507 18.90 37.09 35.58
C THR A 507 19.74 38.09 34.77
N ASN A 508 20.29 37.69 33.62
CA ASN A 508 21.37 38.43 32.95
C ASN A 508 21.01 38.92 31.55
N ILE A 509 19.86 38.52 31.00
CA ILE A 509 19.46 38.90 29.65
C ILE A 509 18.83 40.29 29.62
N LYS A 510 19.23 41.08 28.62
CA LYS A 510 18.69 42.43 28.38
C LYS A 510 17.49 42.34 27.44
N VAL A 511 16.36 42.92 27.86
CA VAL A 511 15.14 43.03 27.04
C VAL A 511 14.81 44.50 26.82
N ARG A 512 14.47 44.86 25.58
CA ARG A 512 13.99 46.20 25.23
C ARG A 512 12.61 46.10 24.59
N SER A 513 11.67 46.88 25.09
CA SER A 513 10.32 47.00 24.53
C SER A 513 10.23 48.16 23.54
N PHE A 514 9.44 47.96 22.50
CA PHE A 514 9.07 48.97 21.51
C PHE A 514 7.56 49.04 21.38
N GLU A 515 7.06 50.24 21.06
CA GLU A 515 5.71 50.44 20.57
C GLU A 515 5.76 50.94 19.13
N TRP A 516 4.92 50.37 18.27
CA TRP A 516 4.77 50.77 16.87
C TRP A 516 3.30 50.73 16.49
N ASN A 517 2.64 51.89 16.35
CA ASN A 517 1.21 51.98 16.02
C ASN A 517 0.36 51.03 16.90
N ASP A 518 0.49 51.13 18.22
CA ASP A 518 -0.19 50.29 19.22
C ASP A 518 0.19 48.79 19.24
N ILE A 519 1.23 48.40 18.49
CA ILE A 519 1.82 47.05 18.52
C ILE A 519 3.01 47.04 19.49
N SER A 520 2.95 46.15 20.47
CA SER A 520 4.06 45.88 21.39
C SER A 520 5.02 44.86 20.78
N LEU A 521 6.30 45.20 20.72
CA LEU A 521 7.39 44.32 20.28
C LEU A 521 8.49 44.30 21.34
N GLN A 522 9.20 43.18 21.45
CA GLN A 522 10.33 43.04 22.35
C GLN A 522 11.57 42.52 21.62
N VAL A 523 12.73 43.01 22.00
CA VAL A 523 14.02 42.45 21.57
C VAL A 523 14.76 41.93 22.78
N GLN A 524 15.17 40.68 22.71
CA GLN A 524 15.95 39.97 23.72
C GLN A 524 17.40 39.82 23.25
N TYR A 525 18.36 40.28 24.04
CA TYR A 525 19.78 39.98 23.82
C TYR A 525 20.16 38.67 24.51
N ASN A 526 20.39 37.62 23.72
CA ASN A 526 20.72 36.29 24.21
C ASN A 526 21.99 35.74 23.52
N PRO A 527 23.19 35.92 24.10
CA PRO A 527 24.45 35.51 23.47
C PRO A 527 24.57 33.99 23.27
N CYS A 528 23.92 33.19 24.11
CA CYS A 528 23.92 31.72 24.01
C CYS A 528 23.27 31.22 22.70
N ARG A 529 22.50 32.07 22.01
CA ARG A 529 21.84 31.72 20.74
C ARG A 529 22.73 31.88 19.51
N ILE A 530 23.97 32.38 19.65
CA ILE A 530 24.87 32.59 18.50
C ILE A 530 25.06 31.31 17.67
N SER A 531 25.28 30.17 18.33
CA SER A 531 25.50 28.86 17.68
C SER A 531 24.28 28.40 16.85
N SER A 532 23.08 28.69 17.32
CA SER A 532 21.83 28.37 16.61
C SER A 532 21.53 29.37 15.49
N THR A 533 21.77 30.67 15.71
CA THR A 533 21.46 31.72 14.75
C THR A 533 22.44 31.75 13.57
N THR A 534 23.72 31.40 13.78
CA THR A 534 24.73 31.32 12.72
C THR A 534 24.85 29.92 12.11
N ALA A 535 24.04 28.95 12.55
CA ALA A 535 24.03 27.62 11.98
C ALA A 535 23.74 27.71 10.47
N LYS A 536 24.58 27.05 9.67
CA LYS A 536 24.41 27.00 8.24
C LYS A 536 23.34 25.95 7.89
N VAL A 537 22.45 26.31 6.98
CA VAL A 537 21.24 25.53 6.61
C VAL A 537 21.34 24.95 5.20
N SER A 538 22.56 24.85 4.64
CA SER A 538 22.74 24.25 3.32
C SER A 538 22.52 22.73 3.40
N LYS A 539 21.85 22.14 2.39
CA LYS A 539 21.60 20.68 2.34
C LYS A 539 22.88 19.85 2.54
N THR A 540 24.00 20.33 2.00
CA THR A 540 25.32 19.69 2.07
C THR A 540 25.94 19.72 3.47
N GLU A 541 25.69 20.76 4.26
CA GLU A 541 26.21 20.86 5.63
C GLU A 541 25.27 20.22 6.66
N ILE A 542 23.95 20.23 6.42
CA ILE A 542 22.98 19.47 7.23
C ILE A 542 23.28 17.97 7.12
N LYS A 543 23.47 17.43 5.91
CA LYS A 543 23.86 16.01 5.70
C LYS A 543 25.18 15.60 6.37
N LYS A 544 26.08 16.56 6.65
CA LYS A 544 27.38 16.30 7.31
C LYS A 544 27.33 16.39 8.82
N ARG A 545 26.28 17.02 9.39
CA ARG A 545 26.14 17.20 10.84
C ARG A 545 25.24 16.11 11.41
N PRO A 546 25.68 15.35 12.42
CA PRO A 546 24.80 14.44 13.13
C PRO A 546 23.61 15.21 13.71
N CYS A 547 22.38 14.74 13.45
CA CYS A 547 21.19 15.37 14.00
C CYS A 547 21.20 15.28 15.54
N PHE A 548 21.18 16.43 16.20
CA PHE A 548 21.28 16.55 17.66
C PHE A 548 19.98 16.21 18.41
N LEU A 549 18.89 15.91 17.68
CA LEU A 549 17.63 15.44 18.25
C LEU A 549 17.56 13.90 18.26
N CYS A 550 18.39 13.21 17.48
CA CYS A 550 18.50 11.75 17.49
C CYS A 550 19.24 11.25 18.73
N GLU A 551 18.69 10.24 19.39
CA GLU A 551 19.23 9.66 20.63
C GLU A 551 20.73 9.35 20.56
N THR A 552 21.17 8.72 19.46
CA THR A 552 22.57 8.33 19.25
C THR A 552 23.57 9.49 19.13
N ASN A 553 23.09 10.73 19.00
CA ASN A 553 23.93 11.93 18.89
C ASN A 553 23.67 12.95 20.02
N ARG A 554 22.82 12.64 21.00
CA ARG A 554 22.57 13.50 22.17
C ARG A 554 23.67 13.29 23.24
N PRO A 555 23.94 14.31 24.07
CA PRO A 555 24.73 14.11 25.29
C PRO A 555 24.07 13.07 26.20
N GLU A 556 24.87 12.27 26.92
CA GLU A 556 24.37 11.24 27.83
C GLU A 556 23.53 11.83 28.97
N GLU A 557 23.81 13.07 29.36
CA GLU A 557 23.07 13.80 30.40
C GLU A 557 21.69 14.28 29.94
N GLN A 558 21.42 14.32 28.62
CA GLN A 558 20.14 14.73 28.08
C GLN A 558 19.15 13.56 28.10
N ILE A 559 18.32 13.51 29.13
CA ILE A 559 17.26 12.53 29.27
C ILE A 559 16.10 12.83 28.29
N SER A 560 15.34 11.79 27.95
CA SER A 560 14.18 11.89 27.07
C SER A 560 12.97 11.21 27.68
N TRP A 561 11.80 11.80 27.46
CA TRP A 561 10.52 11.21 27.85
C TRP A 561 9.68 10.89 26.61
N GLU A 562 9.54 9.61 26.28
CA GLU A 562 8.73 9.13 25.15
C GLU A 562 7.23 9.28 25.44
N VAL A 563 6.48 9.91 24.53
CA VAL A 563 5.07 10.29 24.71
C VAL A 563 4.31 10.34 23.40
N GLU A 564 2.98 10.44 23.49
CA GLU A 564 2.09 10.76 22.34
C GLU A 564 2.33 9.88 21.11
N ARG A 565 2.50 8.57 21.32
CA ARG A 565 2.68 7.52 20.32
C ARG A 565 4.01 7.53 19.60
N HIS A 566 4.51 8.68 19.15
CA HIS A 566 5.70 8.78 18.31
C HIS A 566 6.57 10.01 18.59
N LEU A 567 6.26 10.76 19.66
CA LEU A 567 7.02 11.92 20.11
C LEU A 567 7.91 11.57 21.31
N GLN A 568 8.82 12.49 21.62
CA GLN A 568 9.55 12.51 22.87
C GLN A 568 9.74 13.97 23.32
N VAL A 569 9.72 14.20 24.63
CA VAL A 569 9.97 15.52 25.22
C VAL A 569 11.43 15.62 25.63
N LEU A 570 12.08 16.72 25.25
CA LEU A 570 13.44 17.10 25.62
C LEU A 570 13.45 18.53 26.16
N VAL A 571 14.30 18.81 27.15
CA VAL A 571 14.59 20.21 27.51
C VAL A 571 15.48 20.82 26.44
N ASN A 572 15.12 22.02 25.98
CA ASN A 572 15.92 22.73 24.99
C ASN A 572 17.17 23.34 25.66
N PRO A 573 18.40 22.94 25.27
CA PRO A 573 19.61 23.39 25.93
C PRO A 573 19.99 24.85 25.63
N TYR A 574 19.27 25.53 24.72
CA TYR A 574 19.50 26.93 24.36
C TYR A 574 18.20 27.73 24.53
N PRO A 575 17.78 27.98 25.78
CA PRO A 575 16.45 28.50 26.08
C PRO A 575 16.28 29.96 25.65
N ILE A 576 15.06 30.29 25.21
CA ILE A 576 14.61 31.66 24.92
C ILE A 576 13.35 32.02 25.72
N LEU A 577 12.78 31.04 26.43
CA LEU A 577 11.63 31.13 27.33
C LEU A 577 12.02 30.44 28.66
N PRO A 578 11.48 30.87 29.82
CA PRO A 578 11.81 30.34 31.15
C PRO A 578 11.64 28.83 31.28
N ARG A 579 10.63 28.26 30.63
CA ARG A 579 10.56 26.84 30.26
C ARG A 579 10.62 26.76 28.74
N HIS A 580 11.51 25.93 28.20
CA HIS A 580 11.65 25.74 26.76
C HIS A 580 11.98 24.27 26.46
N LEU A 581 11.11 23.64 25.68
CA LEU A 581 11.15 22.24 25.31
C LEU A 581 11.35 22.10 23.79
N SER A 582 12.07 21.06 23.42
CA SER A 582 12.08 20.52 22.05
C SER A 582 11.33 19.19 22.09
N ILE A 583 10.33 19.03 21.22
CA ILE A 583 9.46 17.85 21.17
C ILE A 583 9.61 17.18 19.80
N PRO A 584 10.72 16.47 19.54
CA PRO A 584 10.93 15.75 18.28
C PRO A 584 10.11 14.48 18.19
N THR A 585 9.91 13.99 16.97
CA THR A 585 9.54 12.60 16.73
C THR A 585 10.65 11.68 17.26
N ARG A 586 10.30 10.50 17.81
CA ARG A 586 11.29 9.51 18.26
C ARG A 586 12.20 9.05 17.12
N ARG A 587 11.61 8.89 15.94
CA ARG A 587 12.30 8.52 14.71
C ARG A 587 12.68 9.76 13.92
N HIS A 588 13.80 9.72 13.19
CA HIS A 588 14.25 10.82 12.35
C HIS A 588 13.33 10.94 11.12
N LYS A 589 12.32 11.80 11.20
CA LYS A 589 11.37 12.08 10.10
C LYS A 589 11.59 13.50 9.57
N PRO A 590 11.34 13.80 8.28
CA PRO A 590 11.45 15.17 7.76
C PRO A 590 10.56 16.18 8.51
N GLN A 591 11.03 17.41 8.72
CA GLN A 591 10.27 18.51 9.34
C GLN A 591 9.12 18.95 8.42
N LEU A 592 7.93 18.36 8.63
CA LEU A 592 6.70 18.63 7.90
C LEU A 592 5.57 18.98 8.88
N VAL A 593 4.77 19.99 8.56
CA VAL A 593 3.68 20.47 9.41
C VAL A 593 2.54 19.46 9.46
N ASN A 594 2.21 18.85 8.33
CA ASN A 594 1.04 17.97 8.23
C ASN A 594 1.19 16.70 9.08
N THR A 595 2.44 16.27 9.35
CA THR A 595 2.71 15.11 10.21
C THR A 595 2.64 15.44 11.69
N LEU A 596 2.76 16.72 12.09
CA LEU A 596 2.83 17.17 13.49
C LEU A 596 1.58 17.96 13.93
N LEU A 597 0.66 18.25 13.02
CA LEU A 597 -0.46 19.17 13.30
C LEU A 597 -1.42 18.63 14.36
N ASP A 598 -1.75 17.34 14.31
CA ASP A 598 -2.59 16.70 15.33
C ASP A 598 -1.90 16.67 16.70
N ASP A 599 -0.61 16.32 16.72
CA ASP A 599 0.18 16.34 17.95
C ASP A 599 0.28 17.74 18.55
N MET A 600 0.47 18.77 17.71
CA MET A 600 0.54 20.16 18.15
C MET A 600 -0.74 20.57 18.88
N LEU A 601 -1.93 20.24 18.33
CA LEU A 601 -3.20 20.59 18.97
C LEU A 601 -3.49 19.75 20.23
N ARG A 602 -3.05 18.48 20.26
CA ARG A 602 -3.08 17.66 21.48
C ARG A 602 -2.21 18.28 22.58
N LEU A 603 -0.96 18.62 22.26
CA LEU A 603 -0.03 19.26 23.21
C LEU A 603 -0.56 20.60 23.72
N VAL A 604 -1.12 21.46 22.86
CA VAL A 604 -1.74 22.73 23.28
C VAL A 604 -2.91 22.50 24.25
N SER A 605 -3.67 21.41 24.06
CA SER A 605 -4.76 21.06 24.96
C SER A 605 -4.25 20.58 26.33
N SER A 606 -3.15 19.82 26.33
CA SER A 606 -2.54 19.19 27.51
C SER A 606 -1.59 20.09 28.31
N LEU A 607 -1.07 21.16 27.69
CA LEU A 607 -0.10 22.08 28.27
C LEU A 607 -0.68 23.51 28.39
N PRO A 608 -1.56 23.77 29.36
CA PRO A 608 -2.24 25.07 29.50
C PRO A 608 -1.29 26.24 29.82
N ASP A 609 -0.12 25.95 30.42
CA ASP A 609 0.86 26.97 30.82
C ASP A 609 1.95 27.20 29.76
N ASP A 610 1.84 26.51 28.61
CA ASP A 610 2.80 26.61 27.53
C ASP A 610 2.14 27.09 26.23
N VAL A 611 2.94 27.79 25.43
CA VAL A 611 2.69 28.00 24.00
C VAL A 611 3.43 26.92 23.23
N VAL A 612 2.77 26.30 22.26
CA VAL A 612 3.37 25.31 21.36
C VAL A 612 3.58 25.97 20.00
N PHE A 613 4.73 25.74 19.39
CA PHE A 613 5.07 26.36 18.12
C PHE A 613 5.81 25.43 17.18
N TYR A 614 5.59 25.67 15.89
CA TYR A 614 6.22 24.96 14.78
C TYR A 614 7.01 25.95 13.93
N ASN A 615 8.24 25.55 13.60
CA ASN A 615 9.06 26.23 12.63
C ASN A 615 9.21 25.33 11.41
N GLY A 616 8.78 25.79 10.23
CA GLY A 616 9.01 25.06 8.98
C GLY A 616 10.49 24.84 8.71
N ALA A 617 10.83 23.82 7.92
CA ALA A 617 12.22 23.45 7.61
C ALA A 617 13.07 24.63 7.10
N ARG A 618 12.47 25.52 6.30
CA ARG A 618 13.09 26.78 5.82
C ARG A 618 12.57 28.01 6.53
N CYS A 619 12.03 27.87 7.74
CA CYS A 619 11.43 28.96 8.50
C CYS A 619 11.93 29.01 9.95
N GLY A 620 13.22 28.71 10.16
CA GLY A 620 13.85 28.83 11.49
C GLY A 620 13.81 27.56 12.34
N ALA A 621 13.53 26.39 11.75
CA ALA A 621 13.66 25.10 12.42
C ALA A 621 15.08 24.88 12.94
N SER A 622 15.20 24.34 14.16
CA SER A 622 16.51 24.07 14.77
C SER A 622 17.21 22.86 14.15
N ALA A 623 16.42 21.85 13.75
CA ALA A 623 16.80 20.70 12.94
C ALA A 623 15.82 20.59 11.75
N PRO A 624 16.18 21.09 10.55
CA PRO A 624 15.27 21.11 9.40
C PRO A 624 15.03 19.72 8.77
N ASP A 625 15.82 18.73 9.16
CA ASP A 625 15.77 17.34 8.72
C ASP A 625 15.03 16.41 9.70
N HIS A 626 14.77 16.86 10.94
CA HIS A 626 14.09 16.08 11.98
C HIS A 626 12.86 16.82 12.52
N ALA A 627 11.69 16.27 12.23
CA ALA A 627 10.36 16.64 12.71
C ALA A 627 10.36 16.89 14.23
N HIS A 628 10.07 18.14 14.61
CA HIS A 628 9.92 18.56 15.99
C HIS A 628 8.99 19.77 16.13
N LEU A 629 8.27 19.75 17.23
CA LEU A 629 7.61 20.91 17.80
C LEU A 629 8.49 21.52 18.89
N GLN A 630 8.16 22.72 19.31
CA GLN A 630 8.74 23.34 20.49
C GLN A 630 7.61 23.85 21.38
N ALA A 631 7.85 23.87 22.68
CA ALA A 631 6.91 24.41 23.65
C ALA A 631 7.65 25.24 24.69
N GLY A 632 6.99 26.23 25.28
CA GLY A 632 7.58 26.97 26.37
C GLY A 632 6.60 27.90 27.06
N SER A 633 7.06 28.53 28.14
CA SER A 633 6.19 29.30 29.04
C SER A 633 5.34 30.33 28.30
N LYS A 634 4.03 30.30 28.60
CA LYS A 634 3.05 31.26 28.13
C LYS A 634 3.21 32.64 28.81
N ASP A 635 2.56 33.66 28.26
CA ASP A 635 2.44 35.06 28.71
C ASP A 635 3.70 35.94 28.52
N ILE A 636 4.63 35.49 27.69
CA ILE A 636 5.91 36.17 27.43
C ILE A 636 5.96 36.73 26.01
N ILE A 637 5.43 36.01 25.02
CA ILE A 637 5.48 36.40 23.61
C ILE A 637 4.48 37.54 23.38
N PRO A 638 4.89 38.73 22.89
CA PRO A 638 4.03 39.92 22.82
C PRO A 638 2.65 39.70 22.18
N LEU A 639 2.59 39.04 21.01
CA LEU A 639 1.33 38.75 20.34
C LEU A 639 0.38 37.90 21.19
N GLN A 640 0.91 36.93 21.94
CA GLN A 640 0.12 36.05 22.80
C GLN A 640 -0.24 36.71 24.13
N ARG A 641 0.70 37.42 24.76
CA ARG A 641 0.48 38.17 26.01
C ARG A 641 -0.60 39.23 25.84
N ASP A 642 -0.55 39.94 24.71
CA ASP A 642 -1.45 41.06 24.41
C ASP A 642 -2.65 40.63 23.54
N TRP A 643 -2.96 39.32 23.49
CA TRP A 643 -3.94 38.72 22.56
C TRP A 643 -5.31 39.40 22.55
N LYS A 644 -5.80 39.84 23.72
CA LYS A 644 -7.11 40.52 23.85
C LYS A 644 -7.23 41.80 23.01
N ASN A 645 -6.11 42.45 22.71
CA ASN A 645 -6.10 43.64 21.86
C ASN A 645 -6.36 43.28 20.38
N TYR A 646 -5.88 42.10 19.96
CA TYR A 646 -5.98 41.61 18.59
C TYR A 646 -7.29 40.86 18.34
N GLU A 647 -7.78 40.10 19.32
CA GLU A 647 -9.00 39.28 19.23
C GLU A 647 -10.22 40.10 18.76
N ASN A 648 -10.36 41.34 19.25
CA ASN A 648 -11.47 42.23 18.91
C ASN A 648 -11.37 42.86 17.51
N GLN A 649 -10.24 42.69 16.83
CA GLN A 649 -9.93 43.31 15.53
C GLN A 649 -9.79 42.27 14.41
N LEU A 650 -10.12 41.01 14.67
CA LEU A 650 -10.03 39.92 13.71
C LEU A 650 -11.10 40.05 12.61
N GLU A 651 -10.67 39.96 11.35
CA GLU A 651 -11.57 39.89 10.20
C GLU A 651 -11.85 38.42 9.87
N ARG A 652 -13.09 37.94 10.03
CA ARG A 652 -13.45 36.55 9.71
C ARG A 652 -13.44 36.34 8.19
N ILE A 653 -12.71 35.34 7.73
CA ILE A 653 -12.62 34.98 6.30
C ILE A 653 -13.32 33.66 5.97
N TYR A 654 -13.43 32.75 6.95
CA TYR A 654 -14.16 31.48 6.81
C TYR A 654 -14.72 31.04 8.16
N PRO A 655 -15.96 30.55 8.23
CA PRO A 655 -16.99 30.60 7.20
C PRO A 655 -17.43 32.05 6.94
N SER A 656 -17.69 32.35 5.68
CA SER A 656 -18.16 33.67 5.20
C SER A 656 -19.64 33.66 4.82
N THR A 657 -20.25 32.48 4.70
CA THR A 657 -21.67 32.26 4.36
C THR A 657 -22.36 31.34 5.37
N GLU A 658 -23.70 31.39 5.43
CA GLU A 658 -24.49 30.49 6.28
C GLU A 658 -24.33 29.02 5.88
N GLN A 659 -24.15 28.73 4.58
CA GLN A 659 -23.87 27.37 4.10
C GLN A 659 -22.54 26.85 4.65
N GLU A 660 -21.46 27.63 4.54
CA GLU A 660 -20.15 27.24 5.07
C GLU A 660 -20.16 27.08 6.60
N GLN A 661 -21.01 27.85 7.29
CA GLN A 661 -21.22 27.69 8.73
C GLN A 661 -21.95 26.37 9.04
N SER A 662 -22.96 25.99 8.24
CA SER A 662 -23.63 24.69 8.35
C SER A 662 -22.66 23.53 8.07
N ASP A 663 -21.83 23.65 7.02
CA ASP A 663 -20.85 22.62 6.66
C ASP A 663 -19.85 22.38 7.81
N LEU A 664 -19.46 23.45 8.53
CA LEU A 664 -18.60 23.33 9.71
C LEU A 664 -19.30 22.66 10.89
N GLU A 665 -20.57 22.96 11.10
CA GLU A 665 -21.39 22.33 12.15
C GLU A 665 -21.57 20.83 11.88
N ASP A 666 -21.77 20.43 10.62
CA ASP A 666 -21.92 19.03 10.20
C ASP A 666 -20.65 18.19 10.42
N ILE A 667 -19.46 18.80 10.29
CA ILE A 667 -18.17 18.14 10.60
C ILE A 667 -17.76 18.28 12.07
N GLY A 668 -18.64 18.80 12.93
CA GLY A 668 -18.51 18.76 14.39
C GLY A 668 -18.01 20.04 15.07
N TYR A 669 -17.91 21.18 14.37
CA TYR A 669 -17.59 22.47 14.97
C TYR A 669 -18.85 23.19 15.48
N VAL A 670 -19.13 23.06 16.78
CA VAL A 670 -20.36 23.64 17.37
C VAL A 670 -20.15 25.08 17.87
N ASN A 671 -18.92 25.46 18.20
CA ASN A 671 -18.61 26.82 18.64
C ASN A 671 -18.54 27.78 17.45
N LYS A 672 -19.42 28.79 17.44
CA LYS A 672 -19.48 29.82 16.38
C LYS A 672 -18.24 30.70 16.29
N LEU A 673 -17.38 30.70 17.30
CA LEU A 673 -16.07 31.36 17.25
C LEU A 673 -15.09 30.60 16.35
N CYS A 674 -15.29 29.30 16.12
CA CYS A 674 -14.40 28.52 15.28
C CYS A 674 -14.42 29.02 13.83
N GLY A 675 -13.24 29.12 13.24
CA GLY A 675 -13.08 29.64 11.90
C GLY A 675 -11.68 30.15 11.62
N VAL A 676 -11.51 30.67 10.40
CA VAL A 676 -10.28 31.32 9.96
C VAL A 676 -10.52 32.82 9.90
N TYR A 677 -9.57 33.56 10.45
CA TYR A 677 -9.56 35.02 10.55
C TYR A 677 -8.25 35.59 10.01
N LEU A 678 -8.27 36.88 9.71
CA LEU A 678 -7.10 37.62 9.27
C LEU A 678 -6.67 38.64 10.32
N LEU A 679 -5.36 38.68 10.57
CA LEU A 679 -4.70 39.63 11.47
C LEU A 679 -4.01 40.73 10.64
N ARG A 680 -4.70 41.85 10.41
CA ARG A 680 -4.17 43.00 9.63
C ARG A 680 -3.42 44.04 10.46
N HIS A 681 -3.84 44.24 11.71
CA HIS A 681 -3.31 45.30 12.58
C HIS A 681 -2.13 44.83 13.43
N TYR A 682 -1.26 43.99 12.84
CA TYR A 682 -0.04 43.48 13.46
C TYR A 682 1.20 43.85 12.62
N ALA A 683 2.39 43.57 13.14
CA ALA A 683 3.66 43.92 12.50
C ALA A 683 3.76 43.35 11.08
N CYS A 684 3.19 42.16 10.84
CA CYS A 684 3.08 41.51 9.55
C CYS A 684 1.71 40.82 9.39
N PRO A 685 1.25 40.57 8.15
CA PRO A 685 0.01 39.83 7.90
C PRO A 685 0.12 38.38 8.38
N ALA A 686 -0.93 37.87 9.03
CA ALA A 686 -1.03 36.48 9.46
C ALA A 686 -2.48 35.99 9.45
N PHE A 687 -2.67 34.68 9.30
CA PHE A 687 -3.97 34.05 9.52
C PHE A 687 -4.10 33.59 10.97
N VAL A 688 -5.29 33.69 11.52
CA VAL A 688 -5.63 33.20 12.86
C VAL A 688 -6.69 32.14 12.71
N VAL A 689 -6.41 30.94 13.19
CA VAL A 689 -7.39 29.87 13.28
C VAL A 689 -7.83 29.75 14.73
N LEU A 690 -9.13 29.94 14.95
CA LEU A 690 -9.77 29.63 16.23
C LEU A 690 -10.45 28.27 16.09
N THR A 691 -10.14 27.37 17.01
CA THR A 691 -10.71 26.01 17.07
C THR A 691 -10.97 25.65 18.53
N ASP A 692 -11.80 24.65 18.81
CA ASP A 692 -12.10 24.20 20.17
C ASP A 692 -11.73 22.72 20.36
N SER A 693 -12.25 22.08 21.40
CA SER A 693 -12.02 20.66 21.66
C SER A 693 -12.92 19.70 20.85
N SER A 694 -13.82 20.20 20.01
CA SER A 694 -14.79 19.43 19.21
C SER A 694 -14.35 19.25 17.75
N GLY A 695 -14.91 18.23 17.06
CA GLY A 695 -14.66 17.98 15.63
C GLY A 695 -13.23 17.56 15.24
N ASP A 696 -12.95 17.55 13.92
CA ASP A 696 -11.59 17.44 13.38
C ASP A 696 -10.86 18.77 13.59
N LYS A 697 -10.13 18.89 14.70
CA LYS A 697 -9.42 20.11 15.12
C LYS A 697 -8.42 20.65 14.10
N THR A 698 -7.97 19.82 13.16
CA THR A 698 -6.94 20.17 12.16
C THR A 698 -7.52 20.75 10.88
N HIS A 699 -8.81 20.52 10.61
CA HIS A 699 -9.48 20.88 9.36
C HIS A 699 -9.26 22.34 8.95
N LEU A 700 -9.54 23.28 9.86
CA LEU A 700 -9.42 24.72 9.58
C LEU A 700 -7.96 25.15 9.29
N ILE A 701 -6.98 24.54 9.94
CA ILE A 701 -5.57 24.84 9.73
C ILE A 701 -5.10 24.28 8.37
N ARG A 702 -5.50 23.04 8.04
CA ARG A 702 -5.22 22.44 6.71
C ARG A 702 -5.80 23.29 5.58
N LYS A 703 -7.02 23.78 5.75
CA LYS A 703 -7.68 24.68 4.78
C LYS A 703 -6.84 25.94 4.49
N VAL A 704 -6.17 26.51 5.50
CA VAL A 704 -5.25 27.63 5.30
C VAL A 704 -4.00 27.17 4.57
N ILE A 705 -3.36 26.08 5.03
CA ILE A 705 -2.11 25.56 4.45
C ILE A 705 -2.28 25.20 2.96
N GLU A 706 -3.38 24.54 2.57
CA GLU A 706 -3.70 24.19 1.18
C GLU A 706 -3.95 25.42 0.29
N ALA A 707 -4.40 26.52 0.88
CA ALA A 707 -4.60 27.76 0.16
C ALA A 707 -3.28 28.46 -0.16
N LEU A 708 -2.25 28.32 0.70
CA LEU A 708 -0.95 28.98 0.57
C LEU A 708 -0.14 28.53 -0.66
N PRO A 709 0.73 29.39 -1.20
CA PRO A 709 1.62 29.03 -2.29
C PRO A 709 2.79 28.19 -1.77
N ALA A 710 3.14 27.12 -2.49
CA ALA A 710 4.38 26.34 -2.27
C ALA A 710 5.35 26.56 -3.44
N GLU A 711 6.64 26.72 -3.18
CA GLU A 711 7.63 26.83 -4.27
C GLU A 711 7.74 25.50 -5.04
N LYS A 712 8.06 25.57 -6.32
CA LYS A 712 8.18 24.39 -7.21
C LYS A 712 9.21 23.40 -6.63
N GLY A 713 8.75 22.20 -6.27
CA GLY A 713 9.58 21.14 -5.68
C GLY A 713 9.61 21.10 -4.14
N GLN A 714 8.80 21.91 -3.46
CA GLN A 714 8.50 21.75 -2.03
C GLN A 714 7.25 20.91 -1.80
N THR A 715 7.24 20.13 -0.71
CA THR A 715 6.11 19.29 -0.29
C THR A 715 5.08 20.04 0.55
N GLU A 716 5.46 21.17 1.15
CA GLU A 716 4.57 22.04 1.94
C GLU A 716 4.96 23.53 1.78
N PRO A 717 4.03 24.47 1.98
CA PRO A 717 4.34 25.89 2.00
C PRO A 717 5.25 26.26 3.18
N ASP A 718 6.11 27.25 3.00
CA ASP A 718 6.96 27.78 4.05
C ASP A 718 6.09 28.53 5.08
N ILE A 719 6.05 28.04 6.33
CA ILE A 719 5.21 28.58 7.41
C ILE A 719 5.89 28.55 8.78
N ASN A 720 5.41 29.43 9.67
CA ASN A 720 5.57 29.31 11.11
C ASN A 720 4.19 29.22 11.77
N LEU A 721 4.03 28.36 12.78
CA LEU A 721 2.81 28.28 13.59
C LEU A 721 3.12 28.62 15.05
N LEU A 722 2.20 29.37 15.67
CA LEU A 722 2.23 29.69 17.10
C LEU A 722 0.85 29.42 17.68
N ALA A 723 0.72 28.48 18.62
CA ALA A 723 -0.57 28.10 19.18
C ALA A 723 -0.59 27.97 20.69
N TRP A 724 -1.71 28.35 21.30
CA TRP A 724 -1.93 28.26 22.74
C TRP A 724 -3.42 28.09 23.05
N ARG A 725 -3.71 27.61 24.25
CA ARG A 725 -5.06 27.56 24.79
C ARG A 725 -5.44 28.93 25.37
N GLN A 726 -6.50 29.54 24.86
CA GLN A 726 -7.08 30.75 25.41
C GLN A 726 -8.08 30.38 26.50
N THR A 727 -7.74 30.69 27.74
CA THR A 727 -8.58 30.46 28.90
C THR A 727 -9.59 31.60 29.08
N SER A 728 -10.77 31.25 29.58
CA SER A 728 -11.86 32.18 29.84
C SER A 728 -12.55 31.80 31.14
N SER A 729 -13.11 32.78 31.86
CA SER A 729 -13.97 32.52 33.04
C SER A 729 -15.27 31.78 32.69
N ARG A 730 -15.56 31.65 31.40
CA ARG A 730 -16.72 30.97 30.82
C ARG A 730 -16.22 29.81 29.95
N PRO A 731 -16.43 28.54 30.35
CA PRO A 731 -15.90 27.37 29.63
C PRO A 731 -16.30 27.32 28.15
N GLU A 732 -17.49 27.81 27.81
CA GLU A 732 -17.98 27.87 26.42
C GLU A 732 -17.24 28.86 25.51
N LYS A 733 -16.38 29.71 26.10
CA LYS A 733 -15.51 30.65 25.39
C LYS A 733 -14.06 30.20 25.35
N GLU A 734 -13.71 29.07 25.96
CA GLU A 734 -12.38 28.51 25.81
C GLU A 734 -12.17 28.00 24.39
N HIS A 735 -11.02 28.32 23.82
CA HIS A 735 -10.66 27.93 22.47
C HIS A 735 -9.15 27.87 22.33
N ILE A 736 -8.69 27.17 21.32
CA ILE A 736 -7.31 27.15 20.87
C ILE A 736 -7.15 28.26 19.85
N VAL A 737 -6.12 29.08 20.05
CA VAL A 737 -5.66 30.07 19.07
C VAL A 737 -4.47 29.47 18.35
N CYS A 738 -4.50 29.43 17.02
CA CYS A 738 -3.35 29.07 16.20
C CYS A 738 -3.08 30.17 15.16
N VAL A 739 -1.95 30.87 15.31
CA VAL A 739 -1.50 31.89 14.37
C VAL A 739 -0.62 31.25 13.31
N VAL A 740 -1.04 31.35 12.05
CA VAL A 740 -0.30 30.88 10.88
C VAL A 740 0.39 32.09 10.25
N PHE A 741 1.72 32.08 10.22
CA PHE A 741 2.53 33.09 9.54
C PHE A 741 3.01 32.53 8.20
N PRO A 742 2.43 32.93 7.05
CA PRO A 742 2.88 32.50 5.74
C PRO A 742 4.22 33.14 5.40
N ARG A 743 5.22 32.33 5.08
CA ARG A 743 6.59 32.79 4.83
C ARG A 743 6.87 32.81 3.33
N ARG A 744 7.66 33.80 2.92
CA ARG A 744 8.19 33.93 1.54
C ARG A 744 9.72 33.90 1.47
N LYS A 745 10.39 34.10 2.61
CA LYS A 745 11.85 34.03 2.73
C LYS A 745 12.25 33.34 4.03
N HIS A 746 13.35 32.58 3.97
CA HIS A 746 13.95 31.97 5.16
C HIS A 746 14.54 33.03 6.11
N ARG A 747 15.40 33.91 5.59
CA ARG A 747 16.11 34.96 6.34
C ARG A 747 15.98 36.32 5.64
N PRO A 748 15.90 37.42 6.40
CA PRO A 748 15.87 38.77 5.84
C PRO A 748 17.21 39.16 5.22
N GLU A 749 17.22 40.16 4.34
CA GLU A 749 18.44 40.66 3.67
C GLU A 749 19.50 41.15 4.65
N CYS A 750 19.08 41.75 5.77
CA CYS A 750 20.00 42.21 6.83
C CYS A 750 20.84 41.07 7.45
N TYR A 751 20.39 39.81 7.36
CA TYR A 751 21.17 38.66 7.83
C TYR A 751 22.42 38.43 6.96
N PHE A 752 22.29 38.61 5.65
CA PHE A 752 23.34 38.34 4.66
C PHE A 752 24.22 39.56 4.36
N ALA A 753 23.85 40.74 4.84
CA ALA A 753 24.65 41.95 4.70
C ALA A 753 26.02 41.83 5.39
N LYS A 754 26.96 42.72 5.05
CA LYS A 754 28.33 42.71 5.58
C LYS A 754 28.64 43.98 6.36
N GLY A 755 29.54 43.86 7.34
CA GLY A 755 30.01 44.99 8.13
C GLY A 755 28.88 45.63 8.94
N LYS A 756 28.77 46.96 8.87
CA LYS A 756 27.79 47.70 9.67
C LYS A 756 26.34 47.44 9.25
N ASP A 757 26.04 46.91 8.07
CA ASP A 757 24.65 46.70 7.66
C ASP A 757 24.09 45.33 8.06
N GLN A 758 24.92 44.45 8.63
CA GLN A 758 24.52 43.12 9.07
C GLN A 758 23.80 43.13 10.42
N LEU A 759 22.65 42.45 10.49
CA LEU A 759 21.96 42.10 11.73
C LEU A 759 21.70 40.58 11.75
N LEU A 760 22.21 39.86 12.77
CA LEU A 760 22.04 38.41 12.88
C LEU A 760 20.67 38.06 13.45
N ILE A 761 19.62 38.28 12.65
CA ILE A 761 18.23 38.00 12.99
C ILE A 761 17.67 37.01 11.98
N SER A 762 17.18 35.87 12.47
CA SER A 762 16.61 34.80 11.66
C SER A 762 15.23 34.43 12.23
N PRO A 763 14.15 35.13 11.82
CA PRO A 763 12.87 35.03 12.50
C PRO A 763 12.25 33.63 12.42
N GLY A 764 12.03 32.98 13.59
CA GLY A 764 11.15 31.83 13.76
C GLY A 764 9.80 32.21 14.37
N ALA A 765 8.97 31.25 14.76
CA ALA A 765 7.61 31.46 15.26
C ALA A 765 7.53 32.41 16.46
N VAL A 766 8.49 32.34 17.39
CA VAL A 766 8.57 33.23 18.55
C VAL A 766 8.91 34.67 18.13
N ASP A 767 9.85 34.85 17.19
CA ASP A 767 10.17 36.16 16.62
C ASP A 767 8.97 36.73 15.84
N MET A 768 8.25 35.89 15.09
CA MET A 768 7.02 36.26 14.39
C MET A 768 5.92 36.72 15.37
N GLY A 769 5.89 36.14 16.58
CA GLY A 769 5.03 36.57 17.68
C GLY A 769 5.49 37.85 18.40
N GLY A 770 6.59 38.47 17.97
CA GLY A 770 7.03 39.79 18.43
C GLY A 770 8.17 39.78 19.45
N LEU A 771 8.70 38.62 19.83
CA LEU A 771 9.86 38.48 20.71
C LEU A 771 11.12 38.17 19.87
N ILE A 772 11.83 39.22 19.46
CA ILE A 772 12.97 39.11 18.55
C ILE A 772 14.24 38.73 19.32
N ILE A 773 14.90 37.66 18.89
CA ILE A 773 16.11 37.18 19.56
C ILE A 773 17.37 37.66 18.83
N THR A 774 18.24 38.38 19.54
CA THR A 774 19.51 38.91 19.01
C THR A 774 20.70 38.29 19.74
N PRO A 775 21.62 37.60 19.04
CA PRO A 775 22.79 36.97 19.67
C PRO A 775 23.96 37.93 19.88
N ARG A 776 23.98 39.09 19.19
CA ARG A 776 25.03 40.11 19.30
C ARG A 776 24.49 41.35 19.99
N GLU A 777 25.25 41.87 20.94
CA GLU A 777 24.88 43.08 21.68
C GLU A 777 24.82 44.31 20.77
N GLU A 778 25.67 44.38 19.74
CA GLU A 778 25.61 45.44 18.73
C GLU A 778 24.28 45.46 17.97
N ASP A 779 23.74 44.28 17.60
CA ASP A 779 22.46 44.16 16.90
C ASP A 779 21.31 44.57 17.83
N TYR A 780 21.37 44.12 19.09
CA TYR A 780 20.43 44.50 20.14
C TYR A 780 20.37 46.02 20.32
N ASN A 781 21.52 46.70 20.36
CA ASN A 781 21.56 48.14 20.58
C ASN A 781 21.04 48.92 19.35
N ARG A 782 21.36 48.44 18.14
CA ARG A 782 21.11 49.15 16.88
C ARG A 782 19.73 48.93 16.27
N ILE A 783 19.09 47.79 16.51
CA ILE A 783 17.76 47.52 15.97
C ILE A 783 16.75 48.57 16.46
N THR A 784 15.78 48.92 15.62
CA THR A 784 14.71 49.87 15.96
C THR A 784 13.35 49.22 15.74
N ALA A 785 12.29 49.78 16.31
CA ALA A 785 10.92 49.32 16.11
C ALA A 785 10.56 49.17 14.61
N ARG A 786 10.89 50.21 13.82
CA ARG A 786 10.73 50.19 12.36
C ARG A 786 11.54 49.08 11.69
N GLY A 787 12.78 48.87 12.16
CA GLY A 787 13.64 47.80 11.67
C GLY A 787 13.05 46.41 11.88
N VAL A 788 12.48 46.14 13.07
CA VAL A 788 11.81 44.88 13.37
C VAL A 788 10.60 44.66 12.45
N VAL A 789 9.71 45.65 12.33
CA VAL A 789 8.53 45.56 11.47
C VAL A 789 8.92 45.30 10.01
N ASN A 790 9.96 45.99 9.52
CA ASN A 790 10.48 45.76 8.18
C ASN A 790 11.01 44.33 8.00
N ILE A 791 11.76 43.80 8.97
CA ILE A 791 12.27 42.42 8.92
C ILE A 791 11.12 41.41 8.86
N LEU A 792 10.11 41.56 9.73
CA LEU A 792 8.97 40.64 9.77
C LEU A 792 8.17 40.67 8.45
N ARG A 793 7.91 41.86 7.89
CA ARG A 793 7.26 42.02 6.57
C ARG A 793 8.12 41.55 5.40
N GLU A 794 9.44 41.60 5.55
CA GLU A 794 10.35 41.11 4.50
C GLU A 794 10.23 39.59 4.34
N VAL A 795 9.99 38.87 5.43
CA VAL A 795 9.98 37.41 5.44
C VAL A 795 8.60 36.77 5.30
N THR A 796 7.52 37.55 5.49
CA THR A 796 6.13 37.10 5.28
C THR A 796 5.58 37.50 3.92
N LEU A 797 4.50 36.86 3.49
CA LEU A 797 3.70 37.31 2.34
C LEU A 797 3.23 38.77 2.52
N SER A 798 3.10 39.49 1.41
CA SER A 798 2.54 40.84 1.35
C SER A 798 1.01 40.83 1.48
N GLU A 799 0.42 41.97 1.83
CA GLU A 799 -1.04 42.15 1.90
C GLU A 799 -1.74 41.79 0.58
N GLN A 800 -1.11 42.07 -0.56
CA GLN A 800 -1.66 41.74 -1.88
C GLN A 800 -1.72 40.22 -2.09
N GLU A 801 -0.66 39.49 -1.74
CA GLU A 801 -0.60 38.03 -1.83
C GLU A 801 -1.62 37.40 -0.88
N ILE A 802 -1.71 37.88 0.36
CA ILE A 802 -2.72 37.44 1.33
C ILE A 802 -4.14 37.66 0.78
N GLY A 803 -4.40 38.80 0.15
CA GLY A 803 -5.69 39.05 -0.51
C GLY A 803 -6.03 38.06 -1.62
N GLN A 804 -5.04 37.54 -2.35
CA GLN A 804 -5.24 36.46 -3.33
C GLN A 804 -5.59 35.13 -2.65
N ILE A 805 -4.94 34.82 -1.53
CA ILE A 805 -5.24 33.61 -0.74
C ILE A 805 -6.66 33.67 -0.17
N VAL A 806 -7.08 34.81 0.39
CA VAL A 806 -8.46 34.99 0.87
C VAL A 806 -9.46 34.78 -0.26
N ARG A 807 -9.24 35.35 -1.45
CA ARG A 807 -10.11 35.11 -2.61
C ARG A 807 -10.17 33.64 -3.03
N LYS A 808 -9.03 32.93 -2.97
CA LYS A 808 -8.96 31.48 -3.24
C LYS A 808 -9.75 30.68 -2.21
N MET A 809 -9.80 31.13 -0.96
CA MET A 809 -10.59 30.52 0.12
C MET A 809 -12.08 30.85 0.04
N SER A 810 -12.46 32.03 -0.47
CA SER A 810 -13.85 32.52 -0.53
C SER A 810 -14.56 32.29 -1.88
N SER A 811 -13.88 31.86 -2.95
CA SER A 811 -14.53 31.67 -4.25
C SER A 811 -15.46 30.47 -4.25
N THR A 812 -16.77 30.70 -4.24
CA THR A 812 -17.77 29.67 -4.58
C THR A 812 -17.56 29.19 -6.02
N LYS A 813 -17.77 27.88 -6.26
CA LYS A 813 -17.66 27.16 -7.54
C LYS A 813 -18.24 27.85 -8.79
N LYS A 814 -19.03 28.91 -8.66
CA LYS A 814 -19.75 29.60 -9.74
C LYS A 814 -18.87 30.53 -10.61
N ASP A 815 -17.80 31.12 -10.07
CA ASP A 815 -17.03 32.15 -10.78
C ASP A 815 -15.84 31.62 -11.61
N ARG A 816 -15.53 30.33 -11.55
CA ARG A 816 -14.49 29.71 -12.40
C ARG A 816 -14.95 29.42 -13.83
N ARG A 817 -16.24 29.59 -14.15
CA ARG A 817 -16.81 29.26 -15.48
C ARG A 817 -16.57 30.31 -16.57
N ASN A 818 -16.18 31.54 -16.25
CA ASN A 818 -16.10 32.62 -17.24
C ASN A 818 -14.69 32.97 -17.74
N SER A 819 -13.68 32.14 -17.44
CA SER A 819 -12.35 32.26 -18.05
C SER A 819 -11.89 30.97 -18.73
N SER A 820 -12.79 30.22 -19.37
CA SER A 820 -12.37 29.19 -20.33
C SER A 820 -11.87 29.87 -21.60
N SER A 821 -10.55 29.92 -21.77
CA SER A 821 -9.96 30.20 -23.06
C SER A 821 -10.34 29.09 -24.04
N THR A 822 -11.17 29.41 -25.04
CA THR A 822 -11.38 28.58 -26.22
C THR A 822 -10.03 28.42 -26.93
N MET A 823 -9.39 27.26 -26.82
CA MET A 823 -8.24 26.95 -27.68
C MET A 823 -8.75 26.77 -29.11
N SER A 824 -8.36 27.67 -30.00
CA SER A 824 -8.63 27.54 -31.43
C SER A 824 -7.88 26.34 -32.02
N THR A 825 -8.38 25.82 -33.14
CA THR A 825 -7.85 24.75 -33.99
C THR A 825 -6.43 24.96 -34.57
N GLN A 826 -5.64 25.89 -34.04
CA GLN A 826 -4.30 26.20 -34.52
C GLN A 826 -3.24 25.87 -33.46
N LEU A 827 -2.79 24.63 -33.43
CA LEU A 827 -1.57 24.25 -32.71
C LEU A 827 -0.37 24.60 -33.59
N LYS A 828 0.49 25.53 -33.14
CA LYS A 828 1.69 25.90 -33.93
C LYS A 828 2.78 24.82 -33.94
N LYS A 829 2.68 23.81 -33.07
CA LYS A 829 3.64 22.70 -32.90
C LYS A 829 2.90 21.44 -32.46
N GLU A 830 3.48 20.28 -32.76
CA GLU A 830 3.05 18.98 -32.24
C GLU A 830 3.00 19.00 -30.69
N PRO A 831 1.89 18.59 -30.06
CA PRO A 831 1.80 18.47 -28.61
C PRO A 831 2.38 17.13 -28.10
N ASN A 832 2.74 17.08 -26.81
CA ASN A 832 3.07 15.83 -26.11
C ASN A 832 1.83 15.28 -25.42
N VAL A 833 1.65 13.96 -25.48
CA VAL A 833 0.64 13.22 -24.72
C VAL A 833 1.28 12.60 -23.47
N THR A 834 0.53 12.58 -22.36
CA THR A 834 0.88 11.83 -21.15
C THR A 834 0.05 10.55 -21.05
N VAL A 835 0.71 9.40 -21.01
CA VAL A 835 0.10 8.06 -21.00
C VAL A 835 0.37 7.36 -19.67
N GLY A 836 -0.65 7.04 -18.88
CA GLY A 836 -0.52 6.22 -17.67
C GLY A 836 -0.31 4.75 -18.04
N ILE A 837 0.85 4.19 -17.69
CA ILE A 837 1.29 2.84 -18.09
C ILE A 837 0.91 1.79 -17.06
N MET A 838 1.31 2.01 -15.80
CA MET A 838 1.09 1.08 -14.69
C MET A 838 1.03 1.86 -13.38
N ASN A 839 0.49 1.20 -12.34
CA ASN A 839 0.60 1.69 -10.97
C ASN A 839 1.10 0.58 -10.05
N GLY A 840 1.75 0.97 -8.97
CA GLY A 840 2.34 0.03 -8.01
C GLY A 840 3.04 0.77 -6.88
N THR A 841 3.29 0.07 -5.78
CA THR A 841 4.06 0.65 -4.67
C THR A 841 5.57 0.60 -4.91
N GLU A 842 6.01 -0.15 -5.92
CA GLU A 842 7.39 -0.24 -6.37
C GLU A 842 7.38 -0.44 -7.89
N ILE A 843 8.23 0.30 -8.61
CA ILE A 843 8.35 0.24 -10.06
C ILE A 843 9.83 0.01 -10.38
N HIS A 844 10.09 -1.10 -11.08
CA HIS A 844 11.39 -1.45 -11.62
C HIS A 844 11.45 -1.08 -13.10
N PHE A 845 12.52 -0.40 -13.52
CA PHE A 845 12.74 -0.10 -14.93
C PHE A 845 14.22 0.04 -15.27
N GLU A 846 14.55 -0.18 -16.53
CA GLU A 846 15.90 -0.04 -17.08
C GLU A 846 15.98 1.14 -18.03
N LEU A 847 16.99 2.01 -17.87
CA LEU A 847 17.28 3.10 -18.81
C LEU A 847 18.30 2.59 -19.85
N ASN A 848 17.83 2.21 -21.05
CA ASN A 848 18.65 1.59 -22.10
C ASN A 848 19.54 2.60 -22.88
N GLY A 849 19.47 3.88 -22.51
CA GLY A 849 20.27 4.97 -23.06
C GLY A 849 20.38 6.11 -22.05
N PRO A 850 21.12 7.20 -22.35
CA PRO A 850 21.36 8.29 -21.42
C PRO A 850 20.09 9.13 -21.17
N TYR A 851 19.63 9.14 -19.91
CA TYR A 851 18.53 10.00 -19.43
C TYR A 851 19.06 11.02 -18.41
N SER A 852 18.45 12.21 -18.39
CA SER A 852 18.66 13.23 -17.38
C SER A 852 17.52 13.21 -16.36
N ALA A 853 17.85 13.06 -15.09
CA ALA A 853 16.91 13.30 -14.00
C ALA A 853 17.61 14.09 -12.89
N LYS A 854 16.98 15.18 -12.45
CA LYS A 854 17.48 16.07 -11.38
C LYS A 854 18.92 16.60 -11.62
N GLY A 855 19.33 16.71 -12.88
CA GLY A 855 20.66 17.23 -13.27
C GLY A 855 21.76 16.17 -13.36
N GLU A 856 21.45 14.90 -13.15
CA GLU A 856 22.36 13.77 -13.36
C GLU A 856 22.03 13.04 -14.67
N THR A 857 23.07 12.60 -15.39
CA THR A 857 22.95 11.68 -16.53
C THR A 857 23.01 10.23 -16.03
N LEU A 858 22.10 9.38 -16.52
CA LEU A 858 21.80 8.07 -15.98
C LEU A 858 21.60 7.05 -17.10
N THR A 859 22.03 5.82 -16.84
CA THR A 859 21.78 4.62 -17.66
C THR A 859 21.60 3.41 -16.72
N GLY A 860 21.05 2.32 -17.24
CA GLY A 860 20.89 1.05 -16.52
C GLY A 860 19.70 1.00 -15.56
N SER A 861 19.64 -0.07 -14.77
CA SER A 861 18.50 -0.38 -13.89
C SER A 861 18.26 0.68 -12.82
N GLN A 862 16.98 1.04 -12.66
CA GLN A 862 16.44 1.99 -11.70
C GLN A 862 15.27 1.34 -10.95
N VAL A 863 15.12 1.72 -9.69
CA VAL A 863 13.98 1.35 -8.87
C VAL A 863 13.43 2.59 -8.22
N VAL A 864 12.11 2.75 -8.28
CA VAL A 864 11.39 3.84 -7.61
C VAL A 864 10.27 3.24 -6.77
N THR A 865 10.13 3.71 -5.53
CA THR A 865 9.17 3.16 -4.57
C THR A 865 8.23 4.23 -4.04
N TYR A 866 6.95 3.90 -3.88
CA TYR A 866 6.01 4.71 -3.13
C TYR A 866 6.34 4.59 -1.66
N LYS A 867 6.56 5.73 -1.01
CA LYS A 867 6.82 5.77 0.43
C LYS A 867 6.37 7.11 1.00
N ASP A 868 5.53 7.04 2.04
CA ASP A 868 5.05 8.18 2.83
C ASP A 868 4.44 9.32 1.98
N GLY A 869 3.64 8.98 0.97
CA GLY A 869 3.04 9.99 0.07
C GLY A 869 3.98 10.55 -1.00
N ALA A 870 5.20 10.02 -1.15
CA ALA A 870 6.20 10.48 -2.10
C ALA A 870 6.88 9.31 -2.87
N ILE A 871 7.61 9.65 -3.93
CA ILE A 871 8.42 8.74 -4.74
C ILE A 871 9.83 8.71 -4.17
N GLN A 872 10.31 7.57 -3.71
CA GLN A 872 11.69 7.36 -3.32
C GLN A 872 12.51 6.88 -4.52
N TRP A 873 13.60 7.58 -4.85
CA TRP A 873 14.56 7.20 -5.90
C TRP A 873 15.98 7.62 -5.52
N LYS A 874 16.96 6.70 -5.61
CA LYS A 874 18.35 6.92 -5.15
C LYS A 874 18.45 7.57 -3.76
N ASN A 875 17.64 7.07 -2.80
CA ASN A 875 17.57 7.59 -1.43
C ASN A 875 17.14 9.06 -1.30
N ASN A 876 16.45 9.61 -2.30
CA ASN A 876 15.81 10.93 -2.24
C ASN A 876 14.31 10.78 -2.47
N TYR A 877 13.52 11.64 -1.83
CA TYR A 877 12.06 11.67 -1.99
C TYR A 877 11.66 12.78 -2.94
N TYR A 878 10.70 12.47 -3.81
CA TYR A 878 10.20 13.35 -4.84
C TYR A 878 8.69 13.31 -4.86
N SER A 879 8.02 14.46 -4.95
CA SER A 879 6.58 14.50 -5.26
C SER A 879 6.31 14.06 -6.70
N GLU A 880 7.28 14.34 -7.59
CA GLU A 880 7.29 13.96 -8.99
C GLU A 880 8.73 13.72 -9.43
N LEU A 881 8.93 12.64 -10.16
CA LEU A 881 10.21 12.27 -10.73
C LEU A 881 10.09 12.15 -12.24
N THR A 882 10.98 12.84 -12.95
CA THR A 882 10.96 12.92 -14.41
C THR A 882 12.35 12.54 -14.92
N PHE A 883 12.38 11.54 -15.78
CA PHE A 883 13.54 11.09 -16.53
C PHE A 883 13.34 11.52 -17.98
N SER A 884 14.11 12.52 -18.41
CA SER A 884 14.07 13.03 -19.78
C SER A 884 15.22 12.46 -20.60
N PRO A 885 14.99 11.91 -21.81
CA PRO A 885 16.06 11.38 -22.64
C PRO A 885 17.02 12.50 -23.05
N ILE A 886 18.33 12.23 -23.03
CA ILE A 886 19.37 13.16 -23.51
C ILE A 886 19.55 13.01 -25.03
N GLU A 887 19.43 11.77 -25.52
CA GLU A 887 19.48 11.44 -26.94
C GLU A 887 18.11 10.93 -27.40
N GLU A 888 17.68 11.30 -28.61
CA GLU A 888 16.38 10.87 -29.18
C GLU A 888 16.25 9.34 -29.29
N SER A 889 17.37 8.62 -29.43
CA SER A 889 17.41 7.15 -29.47
C SER A 889 17.31 6.47 -28.10
N SER A 890 17.27 7.23 -26.99
CA SER A 890 17.25 6.66 -25.64
C SER A 890 15.87 6.07 -25.30
N THR A 891 15.85 4.84 -24.82
CA THR A 891 14.62 4.11 -24.46
C THR A 891 14.68 3.68 -22.99
N PHE A 892 13.52 3.35 -22.42
CA PHE A 892 13.44 2.77 -21.08
C PHE A 892 12.53 1.55 -21.09
N THR A 893 12.84 0.56 -20.27
CA THR A 893 12.10 -0.70 -20.17
C THR A 893 11.47 -0.84 -18.79
N LEU A 894 10.16 -0.95 -18.71
CA LEU A 894 9.42 -1.20 -17.47
C LEU A 894 9.25 -2.71 -17.27
N ASP A 895 9.44 -3.17 -16.04
CA ASP A 895 9.14 -4.52 -15.61
C ASP A 895 7.68 -4.64 -15.15
N ASP A 896 7.14 -5.86 -15.25
CA ASP A 896 5.81 -6.21 -14.75
C ASP A 896 4.64 -5.33 -15.24
N VAL A 897 4.69 -4.85 -16.49
CA VAL A 897 3.56 -4.12 -17.08
C VAL A 897 2.41 -5.08 -17.35
N THR A 898 1.31 -4.93 -16.62
CA THR A 898 0.10 -5.74 -16.82
C THR A 898 -0.54 -5.41 -18.16
N ILE A 899 -0.72 -6.42 -19.01
CA ILE A 899 -1.47 -6.32 -20.26
C ILE A 899 -2.79 -7.08 -20.16
N GLY A 900 -3.84 -6.54 -20.77
CA GLY A 900 -5.16 -7.17 -20.79
C GLY A 900 -5.83 -7.17 -19.42
N VAL A 901 -5.82 -6.02 -18.74
CA VAL A 901 -6.37 -5.89 -17.38
C VAL A 901 -7.86 -6.26 -17.40
N ASN A 902 -8.27 -7.22 -16.57
CA ASN A 902 -9.62 -7.83 -16.54
C ASN A 902 -10.00 -8.65 -17.80
N PHE A 903 -9.05 -9.04 -18.63
CA PHE A 903 -9.25 -10.04 -19.69
C PHE A 903 -8.72 -11.41 -19.27
N HIS A 904 -9.23 -12.47 -19.91
CA HIS A 904 -8.86 -13.86 -19.60
C HIS A 904 -7.40 -14.23 -19.98
N TRP A 905 -6.66 -13.30 -20.58
CA TRP A 905 -5.25 -13.43 -20.96
C TRP A 905 -4.35 -12.45 -20.19
N GLU A 906 -4.85 -11.83 -19.10
CA GLU A 906 -4.11 -10.92 -18.24
C GLU A 906 -2.77 -11.53 -17.80
N ARG A 907 -1.69 -10.80 -18.05
CA ARG A 907 -0.33 -11.23 -17.69
C ARG A 907 0.57 -10.01 -17.54
N ASN A 908 1.69 -10.19 -16.85
CA ASN A 908 2.73 -9.19 -16.73
C ASN A 908 3.81 -9.42 -17.79
N GLU A 909 4.15 -8.38 -18.55
CA GLU A 909 5.21 -8.42 -19.56
C GLU A 909 6.19 -7.25 -19.37
N ARG A 910 7.46 -7.49 -19.71
CA ARG A 910 8.49 -6.46 -19.77
C ARG A 910 8.29 -5.64 -21.06
N GLN A 911 8.11 -4.33 -20.96
CA GLN A 911 7.83 -3.45 -22.11
C GLN A 911 8.80 -2.28 -22.21
N THR A 912 9.25 -1.97 -23.42
CA THR A 912 10.18 -0.88 -23.74
C THR A 912 9.44 0.30 -24.38
N PHE A 913 9.74 1.50 -23.90
CA PHE A 913 9.14 2.77 -24.29
C PHE A 913 10.21 3.79 -24.69
N CYS A 914 9.79 4.86 -25.35
CA CYS A 914 10.63 6.01 -25.69
C CYS A 914 10.02 7.29 -25.11
N GLY A 915 10.75 8.40 -25.17
CA GLY A 915 10.30 9.67 -24.61
C GLY A 915 10.56 9.79 -23.11
N THR A 916 9.87 10.71 -22.47
CA THR A 916 10.10 11.03 -21.05
C THR A 916 9.33 10.05 -20.15
N LEU A 917 10.00 9.49 -19.16
CA LEU A 917 9.38 8.69 -18.10
C LEU A 917 9.11 9.60 -16.90
N ARG A 918 7.87 9.67 -16.47
CA ARG A 918 7.42 10.47 -15.33
C ARG A 918 6.74 9.57 -14.32
N VAL A 919 7.04 9.77 -13.06
CA VAL A 919 6.45 9.01 -11.96
C VAL A 919 5.84 10.03 -11.01
N ILE A 920 4.62 9.77 -10.56
CA ILE A 920 3.86 10.59 -9.60
C ILE A 920 3.22 9.68 -8.55
N VAL A 921 2.58 10.28 -7.55
CA VAL A 921 1.86 9.57 -6.49
C VAL A 921 0.36 9.80 -6.63
N ASP A 922 -0.42 8.73 -6.45
CA ASP A 922 -1.89 8.75 -6.37
C ASP A 922 -2.42 7.62 -5.49
N GLU A 923 -3.44 7.87 -4.67
CA GLU A 923 -4.12 6.86 -3.83
C GLU A 923 -3.19 5.79 -3.23
N GLU A 924 -2.10 6.24 -2.59
CA GLU A 924 -1.08 5.39 -1.95
C GLU A 924 -0.26 4.48 -2.89
N LYS A 925 -0.19 4.83 -4.18
CA LYS A 925 0.59 4.11 -5.20
C LYS A 925 1.41 5.08 -6.05
N LEU A 926 2.47 4.56 -6.67
CA LEU A 926 3.13 5.25 -7.79
C LEU A 926 2.31 5.05 -9.04
N VAL A 927 2.17 6.12 -9.82
CA VAL A 927 1.62 6.07 -11.18
C VAL A 927 2.74 6.39 -12.15
N VAL A 928 3.00 5.45 -13.06
CA VAL A 928 4.01 5.59 -14.10
C VAL A 928 3.35 6.20 -15.33
N ILE A 929 3.90 7.31 -15.79
CA ILE A 929 3.40 8.11 -16.91
C ILE A 929 4.50 8.23 -17.96
N ASN A 930 4.23 7.82 -19.18
CA ASN A 930 5.09 8.09 -20.32
C ASN A 930 4.63 9.37 -21.03
N GLU A 931 5.51 10.36 -21.15
CA GLU A 931 5.28 11.57 -21.92
C GLU A 931 6.04 11.52 -23.26
N VAL A 932 5.30 11.58 -24.36
CA VAL A 932 5.81 11.32 -25.70
C VAL A 932 5.09 12.19 -26.75
N PRO A 933 5.73 12.59 -27.86
CA PRO A 933 5.04 13.30 -28.94
C PRO A 933 3.87 12.50 -29.51
N VAL A 934 2.80 13.18 -29.91
CA VAL A 934 1.58 12.52 -30.43
C VAL A 934 1.86 11.58 -31.59
N GLU A 935 2.72 11.95 -32.54
CA GLU A 935 3.01 11.12 -33.71
C GLU A 935 3.78 9.84 -33.33
N THR A 936 4.67 9.94 -32.34
CA THR A 936 5.37 8.78 -31.78
C THR A 936 4.42 7.87 -30.99
N TYR A 937 3.47 8.42 -30.24
CA TYR A 937 2.41 7.65 -29.59
C TYR A 937 1.58 6.84 -30.59
N LEU A 938 1.17 7.47 -31.70
CA LEU A 938 0.38 6.81 -32.74
C LEU A 938 1.11 5.62 -33.38
N THR A 939 2.44 5.67 -33.48
CA THR A 939 3.23 4.55 -34.00
C THR A 939 3.02 3.29 -33.17
N SER A 940 3.01 3.41 -31.84
CA SER A 940 2.77 2.30 -30.92
C SER A 940 1.31 1.84 -30.93
N VAL A 941 0.36 2.80 -30.92
CA VAL A 941 -1.07 2.49 -30.94
C VAL A 941 -1.45 1.71 -32.19
N ILE A 942 -1.09 2.20 -33.38
CA ILE A 942 -1.43 1.53 -34.63
C ILE A 942 -0.81 0.12 -34.69
N SER A 943 0.45 -0.03 -34.25
CA SER A 943 1.14 -1.33 -34.24
C SER A 943 0.63 -2.30 -33.18
N SER A 944 -0.18 -1.83 -32.21
CA SER A 944 -0.76 -2.65 -31.14
C SER A 944 -2.23 -2.97 -31.40
N GLU A 945 -2.98 -2.03 -31.99
CA GLU A 945 -4.40 -2.14 -32.35
C GLU A 945 -4.64 -2.94 -33.64
N MET A 946 -3.68 -2.98 -34.56
CA MET A 946 -3.77 -3.71 -35.83
C MET A 946 -2.42 -4.21 -36.32
N SER A 947 -2.43 -5.04 -37.37
CA SER A 947 -1.18 -5.50 -37.98
C SER A 947 -0.49 -4.37 -38.74
N GLY A 948 0.82 -4.22 -38.51
CA GLY A 948 1.67 -3.28 -39.26
C GLY A 948 1.82 -3.61 -40.75
N THR A 949 1.30 -4.74 -41.23
CA THR A 949 1.25 -5.10 -42.66
C THR A 949 -0.08 -4.73 -43.33
N SER A 950 -0.94 -3.98 -42.64
CA SER A 950 -2.20 -3.46 -43.19
C SER A 950 -1.98 -2.60 -44.43
N SER A 951 -3.02 -2.48 -45.25
CA SER A 951 -3.03 -1.59 -46.41
C SER A 951 -2.76 -0.12 -46.04
N ALA A 952 -2.12 0.61 -46.94
CA ALA A 952 -1.68 1.98 -46.69
C ALA A 952 -2.85 2.94 -46.36
N GLU A 953 -3.99 2.80 -47.03
CA GLU A 953 -5.15 3.68 -46.78
C GLU A 953 -5.82 3.38 -45.43
N LEU A 954 -5.85 2.11 -45.00
CA LEU A 954 -6.33 1.74 -43.67
C LEU A 954 -5.44 2.33 -42.57
N LEU A 955 -4.12 2.23 -42.73
CA LEU A 955 -3.15 2.80 -41.79
C LEU A 955 -3.31 4.33 -41.69
N ARG A 956 -3.51 5.02 -42.82
CA ARG A 956 -3.74 6.47 -42.85
C ARG A 956 -5.06 6.87 -42.20
N ALA A 957 -6.15 6.14 -42.47
CA ALA A 957 -7.45 6.39 -41.85
C ALA A 957 -7.36 6.22 -40.33
N HIS A 958 -6.73 5.14 -39.86
CA HIS A 958 -6.56 4.86 -38.44
C HIS A 958 -5.68 5.90 -37.75
N ALA A 959 -4.60 6.38 -38.40
CA ALA A 959 -3.77 7.45 -37.86
C ALA A 959 -4.58 8.75 -37.62
N VAL A 960 -5.41 9.17 -38.57
CA VAL A 960 -6.26 10.36 -38.42
C VAL A 960 -7.29 10.17 -37.31
N VAL A 961 -7.97 9.02 -37.25
CA VAL A 961 -8.95 8.70 -36.20
C VAL A 961 -8.32 8.72 -34.82
N SER A 962 -7.24 7.96 -34.65
CA SER A 962 -6.55 7.82 -33.37
C SER A 962 -6.01 9.16 -32.87
N ARG A 963 -5.49 10.01 -33.77
CA ARG A 963 -5.04 11.38 -33.45
C ARG A 963 -6.19 12.28 -33.03
N SER A 964 -7.30 12.25 -33.76
CA SER A 964 -8.47 13.09 -33.49
C SER A 964 -9.07 12.77 -32.12
N TRP A 965 -9.25 11.48 -31.84
CA TRP A 965 -9.73 11.01 -30.55
C TRP A 965 -8.79 11.45 -29.43
N LEU A 966 -7.48 11.17 -29.56
CA LEU A 966 -6.49 11.51 -28.54
C LEU A 966 -6.52 12.99 -28.17
N LEU A 967 -6.47 13.86 -29.19
CA LEU A 967 -6.44 15.31 -28.99
C LEU A 967 -7.74 15.83 -28.39
N ARG A 968 -8.90 15.27 -28.79
CA ARG A 968 -10.18 15.61 -28.15
C ARG A 968 -10.20 15.21 -26.68
N GLN A 969 -9.62 14.06 -26.34
CA GLN A 969 -9.54 13.64 -24.93
C GLN A 969 -8.59 14.53 -24.11
N MET A 970 -7.45 14.95 -24.68
CA MET A 970 -6.54 15.94 -24.06
C MET A 970 -7.25 17.28 -23.80
N GLN A 971 -8.05 17.76 -24.77
CA GLN A 971 -8.86 18.98 -24.60
C GLN A 971 -9.88 18.87 -23.46
N ARG A 972 -10.61 17.75 -23.37
CA ARG A 972 -11.61 17.53 -22.31
C ARG A 972 -10.97 17.54 -20.92
N ARG A 973 -9.80 16.91 -20.75
CA ARG A 973 -9.07 16.91 -19.48
C ARG A 973 -8.61 18.31 -19.08
N MET A 974 -8.03 19.08 -20.01
CA MET A 974 -7.61 20.47 -19.72
C MET A 974 -8.78 21.37 -19.26
N ASN A 975 -9.99 21.08 -19.73
CA ASN A 975 -11.19 21.84 -19.41
C ASN A 975 -11.95 21.30 -18.16
N ALA A 976 -11.55 20.17 -17.57
CA ALA A 976 -12.21 19.56 -16.43
C ALA A 976 -11.83 20.27 -15.11
N GLN A 977 -12.56 21.33 -14.75
CA GLN A 977 -12.47 21.99 -13.44
C GLN A 977 -13.68 21.75 -12.50
N ASP A 978 -14.67 20.95 -12.89
CA ASP A 978 -15.83 20.65 -12.05
C ASP A 978 -15.74 19.24 -11.46
N GLY A 979 -15.54 19.16 -10.13
CA GLY A 979 -15.73 17.92 -9.37
C GLY A 979 -17.22 17.62 -9.16
N SER A 980 -17.57 16.33 -9.27
CA SER A 980 -18.90 15.69 -9.21
C SER A 980 -19.59 15.48 -10.57
N PHE A 981 -19.08 14.54 -11.36
CA PHE A 981 -19.87 13.86 -12.39
C PHE A 981 -19.83 12.36 -12.07
N PHE A 982 -21.00 11.76 -11.79
CA PHE A 982 -21.11 10.32 -11.58
C PHE A 982 -21.44 9.68 -12.93
N SER A 983 -20.60 8.76 -13.41
CA SER A 983 -20.81 8.01 -14.66
C SER A 983 -21.85 6.88 -14.53
N PHE A 984 -22.78 7.02 -13.59
CA PHE A 984 -23.86 6.07 -13.39
C PHE A 984 -25.13 6.73 -12.85
N THR A 985 -26.27 6.11 -13.10
CA THR A 985 -27.56 6.40 -12.49
C THR A 985 -28.08 5.11 -11.86
N ARG A 986 -28.42 5.14 -10.57
CA ARG A 986 -28.99 4.01 -9.84
C ARG A 986 -30.37 4.38 -9.28
N LYS A 987 -31.36 3.55 -9.56
CA LYS A 987 -32.70 3.49 -8.96
C LYS A 987 -32.91 2.06 -8.45
N ASP A 988 -33.99 1.83 -7.72
CA ASP A 988 -34.30 0.53 -7.11
C ASP A 988 -34.42 -0.62 -8.14
N ASP A 989 -34.83 -0.32 -9.38
CA ASP A 989 -35.02 -1.30 -10.46
C ASP A 989 -34.15 -1.04 -11.70
N GLU A 990 -33.24 -0.05 -11.65
CA GLU A 990 -32.46 0.39 -12.81
C GLU A 990 -31.03 0.82 -12.42
N PHE A 991 -30.04 0.28 -13.13
CA PHE A 991 -28.63 0.65 -13.04
C PHE A 991 -28.05 0.94 -14.43
N ILE A 992 -27.84 2.21 -14.74
CA ILE A 992 -27.24 2.66 -16.00
C ILE A 992 -25.83 3.13 -15.69
N ARG A 993 -24.82 2.52 -16.31
CA ARG A 993 -23.42 2.92 -16.13
C ARG A 993 -22.72 2.96 -17.48
N TRP A 994 -22.14 4.10 -17.82
CA TRP A 994 -21.24 4.21 -18.97
C TRP A 994 -19.81 4.42 -18.48
N TYR A 995 -18.86 4.00 -19.31
CA TYR A 995 -17.45 4.14 -19.02
C TYR A 995 -16.88 5.11 -20.06
N ASP A 996 -16.43 6.28 -19.59
CA ASP A 996 -15.71 7.28 -20.38
C ASP A 996 -14.54 7.80 -19.53
N ARG A 997 -13.67 8.64 -20.11
CA ARG A 997 -12.35 9.01 -19.58
C ARG A 997 -12.32 9.94 -18.35
N GLN A 998 -13.36 9.96 -17.53
CA GLN A 998 -13.39 10.78 -16.32
C GLN A 998 -12.65 10.11 -15.13
N ASP A 999 -12.19 8.87 -15.31
CA ASP A 999 -11.39 8.13 -14.32
C ASP A 999 -9.90 8.55 -14.28
N HIS A 1000 -9.42 9.36 -15.26
CA HIS A 1000 -8.01 9.74 -15.37
C HIS A 1000 -7.78 11.24 -15.07
N THR A 1001 -7.61 11.58 -13.80
CA THR A 1001 -7.29 12.96 -13.38
C THR A 1001 -5.81 13.32 -13.60
N LEU A 1002 -4.93 12.31 -13.64
CA LEU A 1002 -3.48 12.49 -13.50
C LEU A 1002 -2.65 12.42 -14.79
N PHE A 1003 -3.15 11.76 -15.82
CA PHE A 1003 -2.54 11.66 -17.15
C PHE A 1003 -3.61 11.84 -18.21
N ASP A 1004 -3.22 11.99 -19.47
CA ASP A 1004 -4.18 12.08 -20.55
C ASP A 1004 -4.83 10.70 -20.70
N VAL A 1005 -4.18 9.73 -21.34
CA VAL A 1005 -4.73 8.39 -21.64
C VAL A 1005 -4.11 7.32 -20.75
N CYS A 1006 -4.76 6.17 -20.56
CA CYS A 1006 -4.09 4.95 -20.05
C CYS A 1006 -3.59 4.07 -21.21
N ALA A 1007 -2.62 3.20 -20.94
CA ALA A 1007 -2.02 2.28 -21.93
C ALA A 1007 -2.86 1.03 -22.26
N ASP A 1008 -3.96 0.83 -21.54
CA ASP A 1008 -4.84 -0.34 -21.65
C ASP A 1008 -5.99 -0.16 -22.67
N ASP A 1009 -6.68 -1.25 -23.00
CA ASP A 1009 -7.80 -1.34 -23.95
C ASP A 1009 -8.99 -0.41 -23.56
N HIS A 1010 -9.01 0.11 -22.33
CA HIS A 1010 -9.94 1.15 -21.89
C HIS A 1010 -9.79 2.48 -22.68
N CYS A 1011 -8.60 2.82 -23.15
CA CYS A 1011 -8.34 4.03 -23.95
C CYS A 1011 -7.96 3.68 -25.39
N GLN A 1012 -6.69 3.35 -25.59
CA GLN A 1012 -6.11 2.87 -26.84
C GLN A 1012 -4.89 2.02 -26.43
N ARG A 1013 -4.72 0.87 -27.06
CA ARG A 1013 -3.66 -0.08 -26.70
C ARG A 1013 -2.29 0.51 -27.00
N TYR A 1014 -1.52 0.86 -25.97
CA TYR A 1014 -0.20 1.48 -26.09
C TYR A 1014 0.85 0.60 -25.41
N GLN A 1015 1.69 -0.08 -26.19
CA GLN A 1015 2.66 -1.08 -25.68
C GLN A 1015 4.14 -0.67 -25.89
N GLY A 1016 4.37 0.63 -26.07
CA GLY A 1016 5.69 1.19 -26.35
C GLY A 1016 6.25 0.76 -27.72
N ILE A 1017 7.56 0.58 -27.79
CA ILE A 1017 8.32 0.15 -28.99
C ILE A 1017 8.69 -1.34 -28.97
N THR A 1018 8.23 -2.08 -27.96
CA THR A 1018 8.48 -3.53 -27.81
C THR A 1018 8.02 -4.32 -29.04
N ARG A 1019 6.94 -3.85 -29.68
CA ARG A 1019 6.50 -4.35 -30.98
C ARG A 1019 7.14 -3.51 -32.08
N ALA A 1020 7.84 -4.17 -33.00
CA ALA A 1020 8.51 -3.50 -34.11
C ALA A 1020 7.50 -2.73 -34.98
N SER A 1021 7.70 -1.43 -35.14
CA SER A 1021 6.93 -0.61 -36.07
C SER A 1021 7.33 -0.95 -37.51
N SER A 1022 6.35 -1.22 -38.38
CA SER A 1022 6.64 -1.40 -39.80
C SER A 1022 6.94 -0.04 -40.47
N PRO A 1023 7.78 0.00 -41.52
CA PRO A 1023 7.98 1.22 -42.32
C PRO A 1023 6.67 1.82 -42.87
N ALA A 1024 5.68 0.97 -43.16
CA ALA A 1024 4.38 1.39 -43.67
C ALA A 1024 3.56 2.20 -42.64
N VAL A 1025 3.64 1.85 -41.35
CA VAL A 1025 2.99 2.61 -40.27
C VAL A 1025 3.59 4.02 -40.16
N LEU A 1026 4.92 4.12 -40.17
CA LEU A 1026 5.64 5.40 -40.11
C LEU A 1026 5.29 6.29 -41.30
N GLU A 1027 5.24 5.72 -42.51
CA GLU A 1027 4.83 6.43 -43.72
C GLU A 1027 3.39 6.95 -43.62
N ALA A 1028 2.45 6.13 -43.15
CA ALA A 1028 1.05 6.53 -43.00
C ALA A 1028 0.86 7.67 -41.99
N ILE A 1029 1.60 7.63 -40.86
CA ILE A 1029 1.60 8.69 -39.86
C ILE A 1029 2.17 9.98 -40.44
N GLU A 1030 3.30 9.91 -41.16
CA GLU A 1030 3.95 11.07 -41.75
C GLU A 1030 3.08 11.73 -42.84
N VAL A 1031 2.47 10.94 -43.73
CA VAL A 1031 1.53 11.44 -44.77
C VAL A 1031 0.29 12.10 -44.16
N THR A 1032 -0.10 11.68 -42.96
CA THR A 1032 -1.26 12.21 -42.23
C THR A 1032 -0.89 13.12 -41.06
N ARG A 1033 0.36 13.57 -40.98
CA ARG A 1033 0.89 14.32 -39.85
C ARG A 1033 0.06 15.56 -39.55
N GLY A 1034 -0.42 15.65 -38.31
CA GLY A 1034 -1.29 16.74 -37.86
C GLY A 1034 -2.69 16.79 -38.49
N LYS A 1035 -3.11 15.79 -39.30
CA LYS A 1035 -4.48 15.70 -39.82
C LYS A 1035 -5.42 15.09 -38.79
N VAL A 1036 -6.53 15.78 -38.54
CA VAL A 1036 -7.61 15.37 -37.63
C VAL A 1036 -8.98 15.51 -38.29
N LEU A 1037 -9.97 14.78 -37.79
CA LEU A 1037 -11.38 15.01 -38.06
C LEU A 1037 -11.87 16.19 -37.24
N ALA A 1038 -12.57 17.11 -37.91
CA ALA A 1038 -13.15 18.29 -37.30
C ALA A 1038 -14.57 18.55 -37.79
N TYR A 1039 -15.42 18.99 -36.86
CA TYR A 1039 -16.80 19.39 -37.09
C TYR A 1039 -17.03 20.73 -36.37
N ASP A 1040 -17.62 21.71 -37.07
CA ASP A 1040 -17.82 23.08 -36.56
C ASP A 1040 -16.57 23.71 -35.91
N ASP A 1041 -15.41 23.57 -36.57
CA ASP A 1041 -14.12 24.07 -36.07
C ASP A 1041 -13.69 23.50 -34.70
N GLU A 1042 -14.27 22.36 -34.28
CA GLU A 1042 -13.79 21.57 -33.14
C GLU A 1042 -13.26 20.20 -33.60
N ILE A 1043 -12.30 19.65 -32.85
CA ILE A 1043 -11.78 18.29 -33.09
C ILE A 1043 -12.85 17.26 -32.69
N CYS A 1044 -13.12 16.31 -33.58
CA CYS A 1044 -14.11 15.25 -33.35
C CYS A 1044 -13.65 14.24 -32.28
N ASP A 1045 -14.60 13.75 -31.47
CA ASP A 1045 -14.42 12.51 -30.69
C ASP A 1045 -14.52 11.30 -31.65
N ALA A 1046 -13.40 10.92 -32.26
CA ALA A 1046 -13.35 9.92 -33.33
C ALA A 1046 -13.23 8.48 -32.78
N ARG A 1047 -14.36 7.88 -32.39
CA ARG A 1047 -14.43 6.50 -31.86
C ARG A 1047 -14.33 5.45 -32.98
N PHE A 1048 -13.76 4.27 -32.70
CA PHE A 1048 -13.68 3.16 -33.66
C PHE A 1048 -13.84 1.81 -32.97
N SER A 1049 -14.23 0.77 -33.72
CA SER A 1049 -14.39 -0.59 -33.18
C SER A 1049 -14.04 -1.66 -34.22
N LYS A 1050 -13.79 -2.91 -33.76
CA LYS A 1050 -13.39 -4.03 -34.61
C LYS A 1050 -14.39 -4.31 -35.73
N CYS A 1051 -15.66 -4.54 -35.38
CA CYS A 1051 -16.72 -4.86 -36.33
C CYS A 1051 -18.06 -4.21 -35.92
N CYS A 1052 -18.66 -3.40 -36.79
CA CYS A 1052 -19.95 -2.77 -36.48
C CYS A 1052 -21.14 -3.74 -36.57
N GLY A 1053 -21.01 -4.87 -37.29
CA GLY A 1053 -22.08 -5.84 -37.52
C GLY A 1053 -23.00 -5.49 -38.71
N GLY A 1054 -22.61 -4.49 -39.51
CA GLY A 1054 -23.30 -4.03 -40.73
C GLY A 1054 -23.91 -2.63 -40.62
N ILE A 1055 -24.09 -2.11 -39.39
CA ILE A 1055 -24.54 -0.74 -39.13
C ILE A 1055 -23.70 -0.16 -37.99
N SER A 1056 -23.18 1.07 -38.13
CA SER A 1056 -22.50 1.78 -37.04
C SER A 1056 -23.48 2.28 -35.99
N GLU A 1057 -23.01 2.52 -34.78
CA GLU A 1057 -23.84 2.94 -33.64
C GLU A 1057 -23.67 4.43 -33.31
N ARG A 1058 -24.62 5.00 -32.57
CA ARG A 1058 -24.56 6.37 -32.05
C ARG A 1058 -23.78 6.45 -30.72
N TYR A 1059 -23.33 7.66 -30.40
CA TYR A 1059 -22.58 7.94 -29.16
C TYR A 1059 -23.40 7.68 -27.90
N ASP A 1060 -24.66 8.12 -27.86
CA ASP A 1060 -25.58 8.01 -26.73
C ASP A 1060 -25.96 6.56 -26.37
N THR A 1061 -25.88 5.62 -27.31
CA THR A 1061 -26.07 4.19 -27.03
C THR A 1061 -24.97 3.63 -26.11
N CYS A 1062 -23.75 4.18 -26.19
CA CYS A 1062 -22.57 3.64 -25.52
C CYS A 1062 -22.10 4.50 -24.33
N TRP A 1063 -22.25 5.83 -24.43
CA TRP A 1063 -21.70 6.82 -23.47
C TRP A 1063 -22.79 7.77 -22.96
N GLU A 1064 -22.44 9.03 -22.66
CA GLU A 1064 -23.37 10.05 -22.15
C GLU A 1064 -24.55 10.27 -23.11
N ASP A 1065 -25.73 10.59 -22.56
CA ASP A 1065 -26.96 10.90 -23.34
C ASP A 1065 -26.84 12.26 -24.05
N ARG A 1066 -25.91 12.34 -25.00
CA ARG A 1066 -25.64 13.51 -25.82
C ARG A 1066 -25.51 13.10 -27.27
N ASP A 1067 -26.15 13.89 -28.13
CA ASP A 1067 -25.98 13.73 -29.55
C ASP A 1067 -24.59 14.19 -30.01
N VAL A 1068 -23.96 13.40 -30.88
CA VAL A 1068 -22.67 13.71 -31.49
C VAL A 1068 -22.86 13.65 -33.01
N PRO A 1069 -23.00 14.81 -33.69
CA PRO A 1069 -23.51 14.87 -35.07
C PRO A 1069 -22.72 14.10 -36.13
N TYR A 1070 -21.45 13.78 -35.86
CA TYR A 1070 -20.55 13.03 -36.73
C TYR A 1070 -20.37 11.56 -36.34
N LEU A 1071 -21.01 11.09 -35.25
CA LEU A 1071 -21.08 9.68 -34.85
C LEU A 1071 -22.52 9.18 -35.03
N GLN A 1072 -22.92 9.04 -36.29
CA GLN A 1072 -24.25 8.59 -36.68
C GLN A 1072 -24.27 7.10 -37.00
N ALA A 1073 -25.49 6.54 -37.04
CA ALA A 1073 -25.70 5.22 -37.60
C ALA A 1073 -25.57 5.26 -39.12
N ILE A 1074 -24.74 4.38 -39.66
CA ILE A 1074 -24.37 4.35 -41.08
C ILE A 1074 -24.37 2.90 -41.51
N ARG A 1075 -24.92 2.69 -42.71
CA ARG A 1075 -24.88 1.40 -43.36
C ARG A 1075 -23.46 1.13 -43.84
N ASP A 1076 -22.86 0.05 -43.36
CA ASP A 1076 -21.49 -0.32 -43.71
C ASP A 1076 -21.43 -1.01 -45.07
N ASN A 1077 -21.84 -0.33 -46.15
CA ASN A 1077 -21.79 -0.84 -47.52
C ASN A 1077 -21.58 0.29 -48.54
N ALA A 1078 -21.41 -0.08 -49.81
CA ALA A 1078 -21.13 0.89 -50.89
C ALA A 1078 -22.36 1.70 -51.35
N ASN A 1079 -23.57 1.24 -51.00
CA ASN A 1079 -24.82 1.80 -51.48
C ASN A 1079 -25.47 2.65 -50.38
N ASP A 1080 -26.05 3.81 -50.69
CA ASP A 1080 -26.87 4.58 -49.73
C ASP A 1080 -28.25 3.91 -49.54
N GLU A 1081 -28.26 2.65 -49.08
CA GLU A 1081 -29.48 1.94 -48.69
C GLU A 1081 -30.07 2.55 -47.40
N PRO A 1082 -31.41 2.64 -47.29
CA PRO A 1082 -32.03 3.12 -46.06
C PRO A 1082 -31.71 2.20 -44.89
N LEU A 1083 -31.49 2.79 -43.71
CA LEU A 1083 -31.28 2.04 -42.48
C LEU A 1083 -32.58 1.32 -42.08
N PRO A 1084 -32.54 0.02 -41.75
CA PRO A 1084 -33.66 -0.64 -41.08
C PRO A 1084 -33.84 -0.02 -39.68
N ASP A 1085 -35.08 0.00 -39.19
CA ASP A 1085 -35.35 0.46 -37.84
C ASP A 1085 -35.08 -0.66 -36.83
N LEU A 1086 -33.83 -0.76 -36.39
CA LEU A 1086 -33.40 -1.77 -35.41
C LEU A 1086 -33.74 -1.40 -33.96
N THR A 1087 -34.47 -0.30 -33.75
CA THR A 1087 -35.07 -0.02 -32.44
C THR A 1087 -36.35 -0.84 -32.22
N ASP A 1088 -36.93 -1.37 -33.30
CA ASP A 1088 -37.99 -2.37 -33.28
C ASP A 1088 -37.40 -3.80 -33.11
N GLU A 1089 -37.86 -4.54 -32.11
CA GLU A 1089 -37.31 -5.87 -31.80
C GLU A 1089 -37.50 -6.89 -32.92
N THR A 1090 -38.59 -6.82 -33.70
CA THR A 1090 -38.86 -7.78 -34.79
C THR A 1090 -37.87 -7.56 -35.93
N GLN A 1091 -37.62 -6.31 -36.29
CA GLN A 1091 -36.63 -5.94 -37.30
C GLN A 1091 -35.19 -6.20 -36.79
N ALA A 1092 -34.90 -5.92 -35.52
CA ALA A 1092 -33.61 -6.24 -34.90
C ALA A 1092 -33.32 -7.74 -34.93
N GLU A 1093 -34.31 -8.57 -34.58
CA GLU A 1093 -34.18 -10.03 -34.63
C GLU A 1093 -33.97 -10.53 -36.06
N ALA A 1094 -34.78 -10.07 -37.01
CA ALA A 1094 -34.60 -10.42 -38.42
C ALA A 1094 -33.19 -10.02 -38.92
N TRP A 1095 -32.72 -8.82 -38.55
CA TRP A 1095 -31.41 -8.30 -38.94
C TRP A 1095 -30.23 -9.08 -38.35
N ILE A 1096 -30.27 -9.37 -37.04
CA ILE A 1096 -29.21 -10.07 -36.32
C ILE A 1096 -29.12 -11.54 -36.78
N ARG A 1097 -30.27 -12.18 -37.04
CA ARG A 1097 -30.28 -13.58 -37.53
C ARG A 1097 -29.94 -13.69 -39.03
N GLN A 1098 -30.02 -12.60 -39.77
CA GLN A 1098 -29.57 -12.55 -41.17
C GLN A 1098 -28.09 -12.17 -41.27
N SER A 1099 -27.50 -12.42 -42.43
CA SER A 1099 -26.13 -12.03 -42.77
C SER A 1099 -26.13 -11.10 -44.00
N PRO A 1100 -26.59 -9.85 -43.84
CA PRO A 1100 -26.73 -8.87 -44.92
C PRO A 1100 -25.36 -8.49 -45.52
N ASP A 1101 -25.35 -7.97 -46.75
CA ASP A 1101 -24.09 -7.53 -47.37
C ASP A 1101 -23.55 -6.28 -46.66
N SER A 1102 -22.26 -6.29 -46.34
CA SER A 1102 -21.57 -5.22 -45.62
C SER A 1102 -20.07 -5.29 -45.87
N PHE A 1103 -19.35 -4.17 -45.81
CA PHE A 1103 -17.89 -4.17 -45.90
C PHE A 1103 -17.27 -5.01 -44.79
N CYS A 1104 -17.76 -4.94 -43.55
CA CYS A 1104 -17.24 -5.76 -42.45
C CYS A 1104 -17.64 -7.23 -42.49
N LYS A 1105 -18.44 -7.66 -43.48
CA LYS A 1105 -18.74 -9.07 -43.74
C LYS A 1105 -17.69 -9.62 -44.70
N THR A 1106 -16.62 -10.18 -44.14
CA THR A 1106 -15.57 -10.83 -44.92
C THR A 1106 -15.10 -12.12 -44.26
N SER A 1107 -14.78 -13.11 -45.09
CA SER A 1107 -14.09 -14.34 -44.70
C SER A 1107 -12.69 -14.42 -45.33
N ASP A 1108 -12.21 -13.33 -45.95
CA ASP A 1108 -10.87 -13.29 -46.51
C ASP A 1108 -9.84 -13.21 -45.40
N MET A 1109 -9.18 -14.33 -45.15
CA MET A 1109 -8.14 -14.44 -44.12
C MET A 1109 -6.96 -13.48 -44.36
N LYS A 1110 -6.67 -13.07 -45.60
CA LYS A 1110 -5.61 -12.09 -45.87
C LYS A 1110 -6.00 -10.67 -45.43
N LEU A 1111 -7.29 -10.34 -45.42
CA LEU A 1111 -7.79 -9.07 -44.90
C LEU A 1111 -7.97 -9.13 -43.38
N LEU A 1112 -8.42 -10.28 -42.87
CA LEU A 1112 -8.60 -10.47 -41.43
C LEU A 1112 -7.27 -10.44 -40.67
N THR A 1113 -6.18 -10.98 -41.22
CA THR A 1113 -4.84 -10.88 -40.61
C THR A 1113 -4.26 -9.47 -40.63
N GLN A 1114 -4.83 -8.54 -41.42
CA GLN A 1114 -4.45 -7.13 -41.37
C GLN A 1114 -5.06 -6.43 -40.15
N VAL A 1115 -6.27 -6.83 -39.74
CA VAL A 1115 -7.02 -6.18 -38.65
C VAL A 1115 -6.94 -6.94 -37.32
N LEU A 1116 -6.86 -8.27 -37.35
CA LEU A 1116 -6.88 -9.15 -36.19
C LEU A 1116 -5.46 -9.64 -35.86
N ASN A 1117 -5.03 -9.40 -34.62
CA ASN A 1117 -3.78 -9.93 -34.07
C ASN A 1117 -3.85 -11.46 -33.89
N ASP A 1118 -2.70 -12.14 -33.78
CA ASP A 1118 -2.60 -13.62 -33.75
C ASP A 1118 -3.58 -14.31 -32.79
N TYR A 1119 -3.83 -13.72 -31.62
CA TYR A 1119 -4.79 -14.23 -30.64
C TYR A 1119 -6.26 -14.05 -31.05
N ASP A 1120 -6.59 -12.96 -31.73
CA ASP A 1120 -7.95 -12.64 -32.16
C ASP A 1120 -8.37 -13.42 -33.42
N GLN A 1121 -7.40 -13.98 -34.16
CA GLN A 1121 -7.63 -14.77 -35.38
C GLN A 1121 -8.31 -16.12 -35.09
N GLU A 1122 -8.34 -16.58 -33.83
CA GLU A 1122 -9.05 -17.79 -33.40
C GLU A 1122 -10.58 -17.62 -33.36
N THR A 1123 -11.10 -16.41 -33.60
CA THR A 1123 -12.54 -16.09 -33.58
C THR A 1123 -13.09 -15.85 -34.99
N PRO A 1124 -13.57 -16.87 -35.71
CA PRO A 1124 -14.05 -16.73 -37.08
C PRO A 1124 -15.44 -16.08 -37.21
N ASP A 1125 -16.27 -16.12 -36.15
CA ASP A 1125 -17.69 -15.78 -36.21
C ASP A 1125 -18.04 -14.37 -35.70
N PHE A 1126 -17.10 -13.41 -35.74
CA PHE A 1126 -17.31 -12.07 -35.15
C PHE A 1126 -18.42 -11.24 -35.82
N TYR A 1127 -18.69 -11.44 -37.12
CA TYR A 1127 -19.74 -10.69 -37.83
C TYR A 1127 -21.14 -11.12 -37.34
N ARG A 1128 -21.31 -12.42 -37.06
CA ARG A 1128 -22.49 -13.04 -36.46
C ARG A 1128 -22.07 -14.16 -35.51
N TRP A 1129 -22.07 -13.88 -34.22
CA TRP A 1129 -21.57 -14.77 -33.18
C TRP A 1129 -22.71 -15.44 -32.42
N LYS A 1130 -22.41 -16.55 -31.75
CA LYS A 1130 -23.37 -17.29 -30.94
C LYS A 1130 -22.71 -17.83 -29.67
N VAL A 1131 -23.38 -17.68 -28.52
CA VAL A 1131 -22.97 -18.29 -27.25
C VAL A 1131 -24.17 -18.90 -26.55
N THR A 1132 -23.98 -20.02 -25.87
CA THR A 1132 -25.03 -20.69 -25.10
C THR A 1132 -24.56 -20.89 -23.67
N TYR A 1133 -25.42 -20.51 -22.72
CA TYR A 1133 -25.24 -20.72 -21.30
C TYR A 1133 -26.29 -21.69 -20.79
N THR A 1134 -25.90 -22.59 -19.90
CA THR A 1134 -26.85 -23.28 -19.01
C THR A 1134 -27.43 -22.29 -18.01
N GLN A 1135 -28.59 -22.65 -17.42
CA GLN A 1135 -29.24 -21.86 -16.37
C GLN A 1135 -28.28 -21.50 -15.22
N GLN A 1136 -27.51 -22.49 -14.76
CA GLN A 1136 -26.59 -22.32 -13.64
C GLN A 1136 -25.43 -21.39 -14.00
N GLU A 1137 -24.82 -21.57 -15.19
CA GLU A 1137 -23.71 -20.73 -15.65
C GLU A 1137 -24.12 -19.26 -15.76
N LEU A 1138 -25.30 -18.97 -16.32
CA LEU A 1138 -25.78 -17.60 -16.47
C LEU A 1138 -26.12 -16.96 -15.11
N SER A 1139 -26.76 -17.71 -14.21
CA SER A 1139 -27.09 -17.24 -12.85
C SER A 1139 -25.83 -16.91 -12.04
N ASP A 1140 -24.84 -17.81 -12.03
CA ASP A 1140 -23.59 -17.60 -11.31
C ASP A 1140 -22.76 -16.46 -11.91
N LEU A 1141 -22.77 -16.34 -13.24
CA LEU A 1141 -22.10 -15.26 -13.95
C LEU A 1141 -22.67 -13.89 -13.56
N ILE A 1142 -24.00 -13.71 -13.65
CA ILE A 1142 -24.66 -12.46 -13.29
C ILE A 1142 -24.44 -12.14 -11.80
N ARG A 1143 -24.55 -13.14 -10.91
CA ARG A 1143 -24.29 -12.98 -9.47
C ARG A 1143 -22.87 -12.51 -9.21
N SER A 1144 -21.87 -13.09 -9.89
CA SER A 1144 -20.45 -12.72 -9.73
C SER A 1144 -20.14 -11.29 -10.20
N LYS A 1145 -20.85 -10.79 -11.22
CA LYS A 1145 -20.58 -9.48 -11.83
C LYS A 1145 -21.39 -8.33 -11.22
N ARG A 1146 -22.52 -8.62 -10.58
CA ARG A 1146 -23.48 -7.61 -10.09
C ARG A 1146 -23.58 -7.52 -8.57
N GLU A 1147 -23.00 -8.47 -7.83
CA GLU A 1147 -23.10 -8.55 -6.36
C GLU A 1147 -24.56 -8.62 -5.84
N GLU A 1148 -25.53 -8.95 -6.72
CA GLU A 1148 -26.96 -9.07 -6.44
C GLU A 1148 -27.43 -10.50 -6.79
N ASP A 1149 -28.34 -11.07 -5.99
CA ASP A 1149 -28.82 -12.44 -6.18
C ASP A 1149 -30.17 -12.48 -6.92
N PHE A 1150 -30.11 -12.73 -8.22
CA PHE A 1150 -31.28 -12.85 -9.09
C PHE A 1150 -32.03 -14.18 -8.92
N GLY A 1151 -31.42 -15.17 -8.27
CA GLY A 1151 -31.93 -16.55 -8.26
C GLY A 1151 -31.83 -17.18 -9.65
N ASP A 1152 -32.87 -17.92 -10.04
CA ASP A 1152 -32.99 -18.51 -11.37
C ASP A 1152 -33.33 -17.41 -12.39
N ILE A 1153 -32.55 -17.30 -13.47
CA ILE A 1153 -32.85 -16.40 -14.57
C ILE A 1153 -34.07 -16.92 -15.33
N ILE A 1154 -35.11 -16.09 -15.39
CA ILE A 1154 -36.39 -16.38 -16.07
C ILE A 1154 -36.36 -15.78 -17.48
N ASP A 1155 -35.80 -14.58 -17.63
CA ASP A 1155 -35.80 -13.88 -18.91
C ASP A 1155 -34.67 -12.84 -19.02
N LEU A 1156 -34.26 -12.57 -20.25
CA LEU A 1156 -33.38 -11.45 -20.62
C LEU A 1156 -34.14 -10.61 -21.64
N GLN A 1157 -34.74 -9.50 -21.20
CA GLN A 1157 -35.67 -8.71 -21.99
C GLN A 1157 -34.99 -7.45 -22.54
N PRO A 1158 -34.87 -7.31 -23.88
CA PRO A 1158 -34.53 -6.05 -24.51
C PRO A 1158 -35.50 -4.95 -24.07
N VAL A 1159 -34.98 -3.87 -23.46
CA VAL A 1159 -35.79 -2.72 -23.07
C VAL A 1159 -35.64 -1.59 -24.07
N GLN A 1160 -34.42 -1.38 -24.58
CA GLN A 1160 -34.12 -0.32 -25.53
C GLN A 1160 -32.90 -0.68 -26.36
N ARG A 1161 -32.98 -0.44 -27.67
CA ARG A 1161 -31.88 -0.59 -28.63
C ARG A 1161 -31.49 0.73 -29.28
N GLY A 1162 -30.22 0.82 -29.67
CA GLY A 1162 -29.74 1.81 -30.61
C GLY A 1162 -30.00 1.39 -32.07
N PRO A 1163 -29.81 2.32 -33.03
CA PRO A 1163 -30.00 2.07 -34.45
C PRO A 1163 -29.12 0.97 -35.06
N SER A 1164 -28.04 0.52 -34.39
CA SER A 1164 -27.27 -0.63 -34.85
C SER A 1164 -27.78 -1.97 -34.31
N GLY A 1165 -28.89 -1.97 -33.56
CA GLY A 1165 -29.42 -3.14 -32.85
C GLY A 1165 -28.71 -3.46 -31.53
N ARG A 1166 -27.70 -2.67 -31.13
CA ARG A 1166 -27.06 -2.80 -29.81
C ARG A 1166 -28.03 -2.43 -28.71
N LEU A 1167 -28.10 -3.24 -27.66
CA LEU A 1167 -28.90 -2.92 -26.49
C LEU A 1167 -28.29 -1.73 -25.75
N LEU A 1168 -29.12 -0.70 -25.55
CA LEU A 1168 -28.90 0.41 -24.63
C LEU A 1168 -29.42 0.06 -23.23
N LYS A 1169 -30.51 -0.71 -23.13
CA LYS A 1169 -31.04 -1.20 -21.84
C LYS A 1169 -31.51 -2.65 -21.98
N LEU A 1170 -31.15 -3.47 -21.00
CA LEU A 1170 -31.54 -4.86 -20.86
C LEU A 1170 -32.13 -5.09 -19.46
N ARG A 1171 -33.34 -5.64 -19.39
CA ARG A 1171 -33.94 -6.10 -18.13
C ARG A 1171 -33.59 -7.56 -17.91
N ILE A 1172 -32.85 -7.84 -16.84
CA ILE A 1172 -32.60 -9.18 -16.33
C ILE A 1172 -33.74 -9.53 -15.38
N VAL A 1173 -34.48 -10.60 -15.67
CA VAL A 1173 -35.60 -11.08 -14.86
C VAL A 1173 -35.18 -12.38 -14.18
N GLY A 1174 -35.01 -12.34 -12.86
CA GLY A 1174 -34.73 -13.50 -12.04
C GLY A 1174 -35.93 -13.90 -11.18
N SER A 1175 -35.87 -15.09 -10.57
CA SER A 1175 -36.91 -15.59 -9.66
C SER A 1175 -36.99 -14.82 -8.34
N LYS A 1176 -35.94 -14.08 -7.97
CA LYS A 1176 -35.89 -13.28 -6.74
C LYS A 1176 -36.05 -11.77 -6.97
N CYS A 1177 -35.47 -11.24 -8.04
CA CYS A 1177 -35.55 -9.82 -8.37
C CYS A 1177 -35.45 -9.60 -9.88
N SER A 1178 -35.69 -8.37 -10.32
CA SER A 1178 -35.46 -7.95 -11.70
C SER A 1178 -34.76 -6.59 -11.71
N LEU A 1179 -33.81 -6.42 -12.62
CA LEU A 1179 -33.03 -5.18 -12.74
C LEU A 1179 -32.83 -4.82 -14.21
N VAL A 1180 -33.03 -3.55 -14.53
CA VAL A 1180 -32.62 -2.98 -15.82
C VAL A 1180 -31.16 -2.54 -15.72
N ILE A 1181 -30.29 -3.17 -16.48
CA ILE A 1181 -28.92 -2.68 -16.70
C ILE A 1181 -28.84 -1.94 -18.03
N GLY A 1182 -27.96 -0.95 -18.15
CA GLY A 1182 -27.86 -0.20 -19.39
C GLY A 1182 -26.50 0.40 -19.70
N LYS A 1183 -26.41 0.84 -20.96
CA LYS A 1183 -25.22 1.11 -21.77
C LYS A 1183 -24.52 -0.16 -22.22
N GLU A 1184 -23.99 -0.12 -23.44
CA GLU A 1184 -23.53 -1.31 -24.17
C GLU A 1184 -22.50 -2.14 -23.41
N LEU A 1185 -21.48 -1.48 -22.83
CA LEU A 1185 -20.38 -2.16 -22.17
C LEU A 1185 -20.81 -2.86 -20.87
N GLU A 1186 -21.70 -2.23 -20.09
CA GLU A 1186 -22.20 -2.84 -18.85
C GLU A 1186 -22.98 -4.12 -19.14
N ILE A 1187 -23.79 -4.11 -20.20
CA ILE A 1187 -24.54 -5.30 -20.66
C ILE A 1187 -23.58 -6.43 -21.05
N ARG A 1188 -22.50 -6.11 -21.78
CA ARG A 1188 -21.50 -7.10 -22.21
C ARG A 1188 -20.71 -7.69 -21.05
N ARG A 1189 -20.41 -6.89 -20.02
CA ARG A 1189 -19.69 -7.31 -18.80
C ARG A 1189 -20.56 -8.17 -17.89
N ALA A 1190 -21.86 -7.87 -17.80
CA ALA A 1190 -22.79 -8.65 -16.99
C ALA A 1190 -23.04 -10.06 -17.52
N LEU A 1191 -22.88 -10.26 -18.84
CA LEU A 1191 -23.21 -11.51 -19.54
C LEU A 1191 -21.99 -12.25 -20.10
N SER A 1192 -20.77 -11.94 -19.65
CA SER A 1192 -19.56 -12.70 -20.02
C SER A 1192 -18.50 -12.68 -18.92
N PRO A 1193 -17.76 -13.79 -18.68
CA PRO A 1193 -16.65 -13.82 -17.73
C PRO A 1193 -15.57 -12.78 -18.05
N SER A 1194 -15.33 -12.53 -19.34
CA SER A 1194 -14.48 -11.44 -19.82
C SER A 1194 -15.36 -10.35 -20.45
N HIS A 1195 -15.67 -10.47 -21.74
CA HIS A 1195 -16.50 -9.52 -22.47
C HIS A 1195 -17.31 -10.24 -23.56
N LEU A 1196 -18.61 -9.98 -23.64
CA LEU A 1196 -19.42 -10.39 -24.79
C LEU A 1196 -18.97 -9.58 -26.01
N TYR A 1197 -19.02 -10.13 -27.23
CA TYR A 1197 -18.49 -9.45 -28.43
C TYR A 1197 -19.15 -8.09 -28.68
N SER A 1198 -20.48 -8.00 -28.54
CA SER A 1198 -21.26 -6.76 -28.58
C SER A 1198 -22.53 -6.91 -27.74
N SER A 1199 -23.28 -5.82 -27.51
CA SER A 1199 -24.66 -5.94 -26.97
C SER A 1199 -25.74 -6.09 -28.06
N ALA A 1200 -25.35 -6.20 -29.34
CA ALA A 1200 -26.29 -6.43 -30.43
C ALA A 1200 -26.60 -7.93 -30.52
N PHE A 1201 -27.48 -8.42 -29.66
CA PHE A 1201 -27.90 -9.82 -29.67
C PHE A 1201 -29.41 -9.99 -29.47
N VAL A 1202 -29.88 -11.18 -29.82
CA VAL A 1202 -31.19 -11.74 -29.49
C VAL A 1202 -31.04 -12.99 -28.64
N VAL A 1203 -32.09 -13.31 -27.89
CA VAL A 1203 -32.07 -14.34 -26.86
C VAL A 1203 -33.05 -15.46 -27.21
N ASP A 1204 -32.54 -16.67 -27.34
CA ASP A 1204 -33.33 -17.90 -27.45
C ASP A 1204 -33.33 -18.62 -26.10
N LYS A 1205 -34.52 -18.96 -25.59
CA LYS A 1205 -34.69 -19.76 -24.37
C LYS A 1205 -34.79 -21.23 -24.74
N GLY A 1206 -34.04 -22.08 -24.06
CA GLY A 1206 -34.15 -23.54 -24.16
C GLY A 1206 -35.40 -24.08 -23.48
N ASP A 1207 -35.42 -25.39 -23.22
CA ASP A 1207 -36.55 -26.06 -22.58
C ASP A 1207 -36.91 -25.38 -21.25
N VAL A 1208 -38.21 -25.20 -20.99
CA VAL A 1208 -38.71 -24.56 -19.77
C VAL A 1208 -39.25 -25.64 -18.84
N VAL A 1209 -38.63 -25.78 -17.68
CA VAL A 1209 -39.06 -26.71 -16.62
C VAL A 1209 -39.54 -25.89 -15.44
N ASN A 1210 -40.79 -26.10 -15.00
CA ASN A 1210 -41.43 -25.34 -13.90
C ASN A 1210 -41.38 -23.81 -14.06
N GLY A 1211 -41.45 -23.30 -15.30
CA GLY A 1211 -41.37 -21.87 -15.59
C GLY A 1211 -39.95 -21.29 -15.65
N ILE A 1212 -38.91 -22.13 -15.51
CA ILE A 1212 -37.50 -21.75 -15.55
C ILE A 1212 -36.84 -22.31 -16.83
N PRO A 1213 -36.33 -21.46 -17.73
CA PRO A 1213 -35.53 -21.91 -18.87
C PRO A 1213 -34.28 -22.65 -18.42
N GLN A 1214 -33.93 -23.76 -19.08
CA GLN A 1214 -32.75 -24.55 -18.73
C GLN A 1214 -31.47 -24.07 -19.42
N SER A 1215 -31.61 -23.28 -20.49
CA SER A 1215 -30.50 -22.65 -21.19
C SER A 1215 -30.92 -21.36 -21.88
N PHE A 1216 -29.94 -20.50 -22.12
CA PHE A 1216 -30.07 -19.25 -22.87
C PHE A 1216 -29.03 -19.23 -23.98
N THR A 1217 -29.48 -18.99 -25.21
CA THR A 1217 -28.61 -18.87 -26.37
C THR A 1217 -28.67 -17.44 -26.89
N LEU A 1218 -27.54 -16.75 -26.85
CA LEU A 1218 -27.39 -15.40 -27.40
C LEU A 1218 -26.85 -15.50 -28.82
N THR A 1219 -27.62 -15.00 -29.78
CA THR A 1219 -27.16 -14.83 -31.18
C THR A 1219 -26.94 -13.35 -31.41
N GLY A 1220 -25.72 -12.94 -31.74
CA GLY A 1220 -25.38 -11.52 -31.86
C GLY A 1220 -24.58 -11.14 -33.09
N ALA A 1221 -24.36 -9.83 -33.25
CA ALA A 1221 -23.77 -9.21 -34.42
C ALA A 1221 -22.65 -8.22 -34.04
N GLY A 1222 -21.55 -8.29 -34.78
CA GLY A 1222 -20.41 -7.38 -34.63
C GLY A 1222 -19.61 -7.57 -33.33
N TRP A 1223 -18.54 -6.78 -33.22
CA TRP A 1223 -17.53 -6.85 -32.17
C TRP A 1223 -17.08 -5.44 -31.76
N GLY A 1224 -17.35 -5.08 -30.50
CA GLY A 1224 -17.09 -3.77 -29.91
C GLY A 1224 -18.33 -2.88 -29.89
N HIS A 1225 -18.17 -1.61 -29.55
CA HIS A 1225 -19.26 -0.64 -29.36
C HIS A 1225 -19.91 -0.15 -30.67
N GLY A 1226 -19.25 -0.31 -31.82
CA GLY A 1226 -19.81 0.01 -33.15
C GLY A 1226 -19.95 1.47 -33.51
N ALA A 1227 -19.81 2.39 -32.55
CA ALA A 1227 -19.75 3.82 -32.86
C ALA A 1227 -18.50 4.19 -33.69
N GLY A 1228 -18.72 5.03 -34.71
CA GLY A 1228 -17.68 5.55 -35.60
C GLY A 1228 -17.09 4.51 -36.56
N MET A 1229 -15.76 4.51 -36.74
CA MET A 1229 -15.13 3.71 -37.79
C MET A 1229 -15.12 2.21 -37.48
N CYS A 1230 -15.60 1.39 -38.42
CA CYS A 1230 -15.48 -0.07 -38.38
C CYS A 1230 -14.13 -0.49 -38.96
N GLN A 1231 -13.23 -1.10 -38.17
CA GLN A 1231 -11.87 -1.44 -38.62
C GLN A 1231 -11.88 -2.48 -39.76
N ILE A 1232 -12.67 -3.56 -39.64
CA ILE A 1232 -12.78 -4.57 -40.70
C ILE A 1232 -13.45 -3.99 -41.95
N GLY A 1233 -14.47 -3.14 -41.77
CA GLY A 1233 -15.11 -2.47 -42.90
C GLY A 1233 -14.14 -1.53 -43.64
N ALA A 1234 -13.37 -0.73 -42.91
CA ALA A 1234 -12.32 0.13 -43.47
C ALA A 1234 -11.23 -0.67 -44.19
N ALA A 1235 -10.85 -1.86 -43.69
CA ALA A 1235 -9.90 -2.73 -44.36
C ALA A 1235 -10.42 -3.24 -45.71
N VAL A 1236 -11.68 -3.67 -45.75
CA VAL A 1236 -12.34 -4.11 -46.98
C VAL A 1236 -12.55 -2.95 -47.96
N MET A 1237 -12.87 -1.75 -47.47
CA MET A 1237 -12.91 -0.54 -48.30
C MET A 1237 -11.52 -0.25 -48.89
N SER A 1238 -10.46 -0.32 -48.09
CA SER A 1238 -9.11 -0.10 -48.61
C SER A 1238 -8.71 -1.12 -49.67
N ASP A 1239 -9.05 -2.40 -49.49
CA ASP A 1239 -8.81 -3.45 -50.49
C ASP A 1239 -9.60 -3.23 -51.78
N LYS A 1240 -10.81 -2.66 -51.67
CA LYS A 1240 -11.63 -2.24 -52.82
C LYS A 1240 -11.15 -0.93 -53.47
N GLY A 1241 -10.03 -0.36 -53.03
CA GLY A 1241 -9.40 0.82 -53.63
C GLY A 1241 -9.92 2.17 -53.17
N TYR A 1242 -10.69 2.22 -52.08
CA TYR A 1242 -11.08 3.49 -51.46
C TYR A 1242 -9.87 4.11 -50.72
N ASP A 1243 -9.63 5.40 -50.94
CA ASP A 1243 -8.61 6.13 -50.19
C ASP A 1243 -9.06 6.43 -48.74
N TYR A 1244 -8.11 6.82 -47.89
CA TYR A 1244 -8.39 7.07 -46.48
C TYR A 1244 -9.41 8.20 -46.25
N GLU A 1245 -9.51 9.18 -47.15
CA GLU A 1245 -10.48 10.28 -47.01
C GLU A 1245 -11.90 9.78 -47.25
N HIS A 1246 -12.10 8.93 -48.27
CA HIS A 1246 -13.38 8.27 -48.52
C HIS A 1246 -13.78 7.35 -47.36
N ILE A 1247 -12.84 6.58 -46.80
CA ILE A 1247 -13.10 5.74 -45.63
C ILE A 1247 -13.57 6.58 -44.45
N LEU A 1248 -12.87 7.68 -44.15
CA LEU A 1248 -13.22 8.54 -43.02
C LEU A 1248 -14.55 9.27 -43.23
N HIS A 1249 -14.81 9.79 -44.44
CA HIS A 1249 -16.08 10.44 -44.76
C HIS A 1249 -17.26 9.46 -44.78
N HIS A 1250 -17.01 8.17 -45.06
CA HIS A 1250 -18.03 7.14 -44.94
C HIS A 1250 -18.48 6.96 -43.49
N TYR A 1251 -17.55 6.84 -42.52
CA TYR A 1251 -17.91 6.58 -41.11
C TYR A 1251 -18.17 7.83 -40.26
N TYR A 1252 -17.61 8.98 -40.62
CA TYR A 1252 -17.77 10.25 -39.90
C TYR A 1252 -18.47 11.28 -40.79
N LYS A 1253 -19.75 11.01 -41.09
CA LYS A 1253 -20.57 11.91 -41.91
C LYS A 1253 -20.53 13.33 -41.34
N ASN A 1254 -20.41 14.30 -42.23
CA ASN A 1254 -20.31 15.74 -41.93
C ASN A 1254 -19.00 16.21 -41.29
N ALA A 1255 -18.08 15.32 -40.90
CA ALA A 1255 -16.75 15.73 -40.45
C ALA A 1255 -15.85 16.09 -41.65
N SER A 1256 -14.94 17.03 -41.43
CA SER A 1256 -13.91 17.46 -42.38
C SER A 1256 -12.52 17.08 -41.88
N ILE A 1257 -11.59 16.77 -42.78
CA ILE A 1257 -10.19 16.53 -42.41
C ILE A 1257 -9.46 17.88 -42.40
N LYS A 1258 -8.86 18.23 -41.25
CA LYS A 1258 -8.10 19.47 -41.06
C LYS A 1258 -6.69 19.20 -40.59
N GLN A 1259 -5.72 19.92 -41.14
CA GLN A 1259 -4.34 19.89 -40.64
C GLN A 1259 -4.15 20.99 -39.59
N ILE A 1260 -3.82 20.59 -38.36
CA ILE A 1260 -3.79 21.49 -37.20
C ILE A 1260 -2.39 21.78 -36.67
N TYR A 1261 -1.37 21.03 -37.10
CA TYR A 1261 0.06 21.30 -36.91
C TYR A 1261 0.89 20.65 -38.03
N LYS A 1262 2.16 21.03 -38.15
CA LYS A 1262 3.12 20.47 -39.11
C LYS A 1262 4.17 19.63 -38.41
#